data_AF-A0A944G1H1-F1
#
_entry.id   AF-A0A944G1H1-F1
#
_cell.length_a   1.000
_cell.length_b   1.000
_cell.length_c   1.000
_cell.angle_alpha   90.00
_cell.angle_beta   90.00
_cell.angle_gamma   90.00
#
_symmetry.space_group_name_H-M   'P 1'
#
loop_
_entity.id
_entity.type
_entity.pdbx_description
1 polymer ?
#
loop_
_entity_poly.entity_id
_entity_poly.type
_entity_poly.pdbx_seq_one_letter_code
_entity_poly.pdbx_strand_id
1 'polypeptide(L)'
;MRDFTKGSIGSGLFLFGLPIVAGNLFQQLYMFVNSAIVGRFLGDVDLAAVGAVYPIVFFFVSLIIGIGSAGGIVISHLFGARRHDCLPVAISTFYIFSLAVGVVVCSLGIVLARFTFEHLGLSPEVCSAATAYMRVYMLGMFFSFCFNSLVSVLRGLGDSKTQLYYLVGANVLNALLSYLFVVCLDYSLVSTAWASVISQLLAFVLLWIKIQRTNIYMKVRPLPKYFDLSYFKEIVRIGLPTGIQQSVVSLSQILILGLVSAFGTGVLAAYSAASRIESVAMIFVLNFSTALTTFVGQNFGAGEKLRVRKGLFFSLKMMLALSIVTFVVFFFGGKVLLGLFSDSEVVSSVGGSYLFIAGAFWFLFAVMNVFTSFFRGVGFTFVPMVVSVAVLLVVRLPLSYVLSLSYGTDGIWYGAPLSWFIGVVIYLVCYAKSHWERRKPLKAVLSVLVVLCFLGGGKVMSQDFCSDYLSPLNIKLSSSGHFGELRTNHFHSGIDLRTAGKENQVVICPYDGEVSRIKVQVYGGGKNLYINHTNGYTTVYMHLNDYYGKIGEYVKNYQYSHKCYAFDHTLPKGTIKLKKGDTIALSGNTGSSGGPHLHYEIRNTASQITINPILKGLNLQDTIAPRLYAFRLLAADCYSHIENCMEEDLLVNLSSDTCFKSGDTICASGNFYLCIEAYDRSCGSTERNGVYDTRVYVDDELLFRFNNASFSFDNSRYANAIIDYAYLQRTGRRMLWTKQFPSFKLNSLSYSDKGVISVENNSFKRVRIFLCDEKDNRQEFEFVLRGSLQNPNIQLINSLNLLQNQSGEKKETYTLLWNKINEITFADMSSLTTKAKSIYEDTDIEHSAKQGKYSMVHTIGDKSVPIHKAVTLRIRYNDALIPFKNKALVVSHGKNGTKASVGGKVVGRDVVCSISNFGTYSVDIDTIPPRCKPHNFTSNKPLKSNRSTVAVKISDNLSGISTYNAYIDDKWVLAEYDGKSGRLIIKASEFTKGRHNLQIRLTDAKANSSTFNYVIIR
;
A
#
# COMPACT_ATOMS: atom_id res chain seq x y z
N MET A 1 10.44 -46.25 -21.25
CA MET A 1 9.30 -46.50 -20.34
C MET A 1 9.76 -47.39 -19.21
N ARG A 2 9.30 -47.13 -17.97
CA ARG A 2 9.65 -47.94 -16.80
C ARG A 2 8.37 -48.55 -16.24
N ASP A 3 8.34 -49.88 -16.17
CA ASP A 3 7.26 -50.63 -15.54
C ASP A 3 7.50 -50.68 -14.02
N PHE A 4 6.67 -49.96 -13.27
CA PHE A 4 6.77 -49.89 -11.81
C PHE A 4 6.18 -51.11 -11.09
N THR A 5 5.48 -51.99 -11.80
CA THR A 5 4.98 -53.26 -11.25
C THR A 5 6.13 -54.24 -10.99
N LYS A 6 7.30 -54.02 -11.60
CA LYS A 6 8.51 -54.86 -11.47
C LYS A 6 9.75 -54.07 -11.03
N GLY A 7 10.81 -54.77 -10.64
CA GLY A 7 12.10 -54.19 -10.25
C GLY A 7 12.13 -53.55 -8.86
N SER A 8 13.21 -52.86 -8.53
CA SER A 8 13.40 -52.24 -7.20
C SER A 8 12.56 -50.97 -7.02
N ILE A 9 11.86 -50.85 -5.90
CA ILE A 9 11.01 -49.69 -5.57
C ILE A 9 11.85 -48.41 -5.43
N GLY A 10 12.95 -48.47 -4.67
CA GLY A 10 13.74 -47.29 -4.34
C GLY A 10 14.42 -46.63 -5.54
N SER A 11 15.23 -47.39 -6.28
CA SER A 11 15.84 -46.87 -7.52
C SER A 11 14.78 -46.54 -8.58
N GLY A 12 13.63 -47.23 -8.53
CA GLY A 12 12.43 -46.97 -9.31
C GLY A 12 11.99 -45.53 -9.20
N LEU A 13 11.63 -45.13 -7.98
CA LEU A 13 11.13 -43.80 -7.64
C LEU A 13 12.19 -42.71 -7.80
N PHE A 14 13.41 -42.94 -7.29
CA PHE A 14 14.46 -41.92 -7.30
C PHE A 14 14.93 -41.56 -8.70
N LEU A 15 15.33 -42.55 -9.52
CA LEU A 15 15.80 -42.30 -10.89
C LEU A 15 14.68 -41.83 -11.82
N PHE A 16 13.42 -42.12 -11.51
CA PHE A 16 12.29 -41.59 -12.26
C PHE A 16 11.98 -40.13 -11.91
N GLY A 17 12.13 -39.75 -10.64
CA GLY A 17 11.91 -38.39 -10.16
C GLY A 17 12.99 -37.40 -10.60
N LEU A 18 14.26 -37.83 -10.68
CA LEU A 18 15.39 -36.96 -11.04
C LEU A 18 15.20 -36.19 -12.38
N PRO A 19 14.81 -36.83 -13.50
CA PRO A 19 14.51 -36.11 -14.74
C PRO A 19 13.38 -35.07 -14.60
N ILE A 20 12.37 -35.36 -13.77
CA ILE A 20 11.25 -34.43 -13.53
C ILE A 20 11.73 -33.21 -12.74
N VAL A 21 12.55 -33.43 -11.70
CA VAL A 21 13.19 -32.36 -10.91
C VAL A 21 14.06 -31.49 -11.82
N ALA A 22 14.96 -32.11 -12.60
CA ALA A 22 15.85 -31.39 -13.51
C ALA A 22 15.07 -30.53 -14.51
N GLY A 23 14.01 -31.08 -15.12
CA GLY A 23 13.18 -30.35 -16.07
C GLY A 23 12.53 -29.10 -15.46
N ASN A 24 12.00 -29.21 -14.23
CA ASN A 24 11.40 -28.06 -13.54
C ASN A 24 12.43 -27.04 -13.07
N LEU A 25 13.63 -27.47 -12.65
CA LEU A 25 14.73 -26.54 -12.33
C LEU A 25 15.16 -25.74 -13.57
N PHE A 26 15.30 -26.40 -14.72
CA PHE A 26 15.58 -25.72 -15.99
C PHE A 26 14.48 -24.73 -16.37
N GLN A 27 13.21 -25.06 -16.11
CA GLN A 27 12.10 -24.14 -16.34
C GLN A 27 12.18 -22.90 -15.45
N GLN A 28 12.60 -23.03 -14.18
CA GLN A 28 12.84 -21.88 -13.31
C GLN A 28 14.03 -21.04 -13.76
N LEU A 29 15.14 -21.67 -14.14
CA LEU A 29 16.30 -20.96 -14.69
C LEU A 29 15.93 -20.15 -15.94
N TYR A 30 15.15 -20.75 -16.83
CA TYR A 30 14.61 -20.06 -18.00
C TYR A 30 13.77 -18.82 -17.63
N MET A 31 12.90 -18.93 -16.63
CA MET A 31 12.09 -17.79 -16.16
C MET A 31 12.97 -16.61 -15.71
N PHE A 32 14.07 -16.88 -15.00
CA PHE A 32 15.03 -15.84 -14.60
C PHE A 32 15.72 -15.20 -15.81
N VAL A 33 16.17 -16.00 -16.77
CA VAL A 33 16.80 -15.50 -18.01
C VAL A 33 15.83 -14.61 -18.79
N ASN A 34 14.58 -15.03 -18.94
CA ASN A 34 13.59 -14.26 -19.69
C ASN A 34 13.28 -12.91 -19.03
N SER A 35 13.09 -12.88 -17.70
CA SER A 35 12.92 -11.62 -16.96
C SER A 35 14.16 -10.72 -17.04
N ALA A 36 15.36 -11.29 -17.03
CA ALA A 36 16.61 -10.52 -17.17
C ALA A 36 16.75 -9.89 -18.57
N ILE A 37 16.38 -10.62 -19.63
CA ILE A 37 16.38 -10.10 -21.01
C ILE A 37 15.41 -8.92 -21.12
N VAL A 38 14.15 -9.09 -20.69
CA VAL A 38 13.14 -8.03 -20.76
C VAL A 38 13.56 -6.80 -19.95
N GLY A 39 13.97 -6.99 -18.69
CA GLY A 39 14.35 -5.88 -17.82
C GLY A 39 15.56 -5.10 -18.30
N ARG A 40 16.57 -5.78 -18.88
CA ARG A 40 17.82 -5.13 -19.31
C ARG A 40 17.71 -4.45 -20.67
N PHE A 41 16.93 -4.99 -21.60
CA PHE A 41 16.93 -4.53 -23.00
C PHE A 41 15.64 -3.81 -23.43
N LEU A 42 14.51 -4.03 -22.76
CA LEU A 42 13.22 -3.39 -23.10
C LEU A 42 12.77 -2.34 -22.05
N GLY A 43 13.29 -2.42 -20.82
CA GLY A 43 13.08 -1.43 -19.78
C GLY A 43 11.92 -1.74 -18.82
N ASP A 44 11.66 -0.80 -17.91
CA ASP A 44 10.84 -1.04 -16.71
C ASP A 44 9.34 -1.25 -17.01
N VAL A 45 8.80 -0.60 -18.03
CA VAL A 45 7.39 -0.75 -18.44
C VAL A 45 7.10 -2.18 -18.89
N ASP A 46 7.97 -2.71 -19.75
CA ASP A 46 7.83 -4.06 -20.30
C ASP A 46 8.09 -5.14 -19.25
N LEU A 47 9.06 -4.90 -18.35
CA LEU A 47 9.28 -5.77 -17.19
C LEU A 47 8.08 -5.80 -16.25
N ALA A 48 7.47 -4.64 -15.98
CA ALA A 48 6.26 -4.54 -15.17
C ALA A 48 5.06 -5.25 -15.83
N ALA A 49 4.94 -5.15 -17.16
CA ALA A 49 3.91 -5.85 -17.93
C ALA A 49 4.05 -7.38 -17.81
N VAL A 50 5.25 -7.92 -17.99
CA VAL A 50 5.51 -9.37 -17.78
C VAL A 50 5.22 -9.78 -16.35
N GLY A 51 5.60 -8.96 -15.37
CA GLY A 51 5.31 -9.18 -13.96
C GLY A 51 3.81 -9.24 -13.63
N ALA A 52 3.00 -8.38 -14.27
CA ALA A 52 1.54 -8.37 -14.10
C ALA A 52 0.85 -9.57 -14.77
N VAL A 53 1.38 -10.05 -15.91
CA VAL A 53 0.82 -11.19 -16.65
C VAL A 53 1.08 -12.51 -15.92
N TYR A 54 2.21 -12.64 -15.22
CA TYR A 54 2.67 -13.89 -14.64
C TYR A 54 1.67 -14.57 -13.67
N PRO A 55 1.06 -13.88 -12.68
CA PRO A 55 0.10 -14.51 -11.78
C PRO A 55 -1.14 -15.06 -12.49
N ILE A 56 -1.62 -14.39 -13.53
CA ILE A 56 -2.79 -14.80 -14.30
C ILE A 56 -2.46 -16.04 -15.13
N VAL A 57 -1.31 -16.02 -15.80
CA VAL A 57 -0.78 -17.20 -16.51
C VAL A 57 -0.59 -18.37 -15.54
N PHE A 58 -0.05 -18.12 -14.35
CA PHE A 58 0.17 -19.14 -13.33
C PHE A 58 -1.15 -19.78 -12.86
N PHE A 59 -2.23 -19.00 -12.74
CA PHE A 59 -3.56 -19.52 -12.44
C PHE A 59 -4.03 -20.53 -13.50
N PHE A 60 -3.95 -20.18 -14.78
CA PHE A 60 -4.32 -21.08 -15.88
C PHE A 60 -3.43 -22.31 -15.95
N VAL A 61 -2.12 -22.14 -15.77
CA VAL A 61 -1.15 -23.27 -15.68
C VAL A 61 -1.51 -24.20 -14.53
N SER A 62 -1.89 -23.68 -13.36
CA SER A 62 -2.26 -24.48 -12.19
C SER A 62 -3.49 -25.35 -12.47
N LEU A 63 -4.50 -24.77 -13.13
CA LEU A 63 -5.71 -25.47 -13.55
C LEU A 63 -5.40 -26.56 -14.60
N ILE A 64 -4.56 -26.22 -15.58
CA ILE A 64 -4.04 -27.13 -16.61
C ILE A 64 -3.30 -28.32 -15.99
N ILE A 65 -2.39 -28.08 -15.05
CA ILE A 65 -1.60 -29.14 -14.39
C ILE A 65 -2.56 -30.07 -13.64
N GLY A 66 -3.58 -29.53 -12.96
CA GLY A 66 -4.56 -30.31 -12.24
C GLY A 66 -5.36 -31.25 -13.15
N ILE A 67 -5.96 -30.71 -14.21
CA ILE A 67 -6.75 -31.49 -15.17
C ILE A 67 -5.86 -32.46 -15.96
N GLY A 68 -4.71 -31.99 -16.43
CA GLY A 68 -3.76 -32.77 -17.21
C GLY A 68 -3.17 -33.97 -16.45
N SER A 69 -3.04 -33.88 -15.13
CA SER A 69 -2.57 -35.01 -14.31
C SER A 69 -3.54 -36.21 -14.28
N ALA A 70 -4.83 -35.97 -14.55
CA ALA A 70 -5.87 -36.99 -14.47
C ALA A 70 -5.73 -38.06 -15.55
N GLY A 71 -5.43 -37.65 -16.79
CA GLY A 71 -5.18 -38.57 -17.90
C GLY A 71 -4.01 -39.50 -17.60
N GLY A 72 -2.90 -38.96 -17.08
CA GLY A 72 -1.74 -39.75 -16.69
C GLY A 72 -2.06 -40.80 -15.61
N ILE A 73 -2.95 -40.50 -14.67
CA ILE A 73 -3.41 -41.46 -13.65
C ILE A 73 -4.20 -42.60 -14.30
N VAL A 74 -5.21 -42.30 -15.13
CA VAL A 74 -6.00 -43.32 -15.83
C VAL A 74 -5.12 -44.21 -16.71
N ILE A 75 -4.18 -43.60 -17.45
CA ILE A 75 -3.21 -44.32 -18.27
C ILE A 75 -2.31 -45.21 -17.43
N SER A 76 -1.84 -44.73 -16.27
CA SER A 76 -1.04 -45.54 -15.36
C SER A 76 -1.81 -46.75 -14.82
N HIS A 77 -3.11 -46.61 -14.54
CA HIS A 77 -3.98 -47.73 -14.11
C HIS A 77 -4.11 -48.78 -15.23
N LEU A 78 -4.41 -48.35 -16.45
CA LEU A 78 -4.57 -49.26 -17.60
C LEU A 78 -3.26 -49.97 -17.95
N PHE A 79 -2.14 -49.25 -17.92
CA PHE A 79 -0.81 -49.81 -18.18
C PHE A 79 -0.43 -50.84 -17.12
N GLY A 80 -0.64 -50.52 -15.83
CA GLY A 80 -0.40 -51.45 -14.73
C GLY A 80 -1.28 -52.69 -14.78
N ALA A 81 -2.56 -52.52 -15.16
CA ALA A 81 -3.52 -53.62 -15.37
C ALA A 81 -3.23 -54.47 -16.62
N ARG A 82 -2.18 -54.15 -17.39
CA ARG A 82 -1.82 -54.78 -18.67
C ARG A 82 -2.94 -54.74 -19.72
N ARG A 83 -3.85 -53.77 -19.62
CA ARG A 83 -4.94 -53.55 -20.59
C ARG A 83 -4.46 -52.69 -21.75
N HIS A 84 -3.47 -53.21 -22.48
CA HIS A 84 -2.80 -52.47 -23.56
C HIS A 84 -3.74 -52.09 -24.71
N ASP A 85 -4.76 -52.91 -24.99
CA ASP A 85 -5.74 -52.66 -26.05
C ASP A 85 -6.62 -51.44 -25.77
N CYS A 86 -6.81 -51.10 -24.50
CA CYS A 86 -7.61 -49.95 -24.06
C CYS A 86 -6.81 -48.64 -24.08
N LEU A 87 -5.47 -48.70 -24.07
CA LEU A 87 -4.61 -47.51 -23.97
C LEU A 87 -4.82 -46.51 -25.11
N PRO A 88 -4.90 -46.92 -26.41
CA PRO A 88 -5.08 -45.96 -27.50
C PRO A 88 -6.38 -45.14 -27.36
N VAL A 89 -7.48 -45.78 -26.95
CA VAL A 89 -8.79 -45.13 -26.79
C VAL A 89 -8.77 -44.16 -25.59
N ALA A 90 -8.20 -44.57 -24.46
CA ALA A 90 -8.07 -43.71 -23.28
C ALA A 90 -7.15 -42.50 -23.55
N ILE A 91 -6.03 -42.71 -24.25
CA ILE A 91 -5.10 -41.64 -24.66
C ILE A 91 -5.78 -40.69 -25.65
N SER A 92 -6.48 -41.21 -26.67
CA SER A 92 -7.25 -40.38 -27.62
C SER A 92 -8.32 -39.57 -26.92
N THR A 93 -9.09 -40.18 -26.00
CA THR A 93 -10.13 -39.49 -25.22
C THR A 93 -9.54 -38.36 -24.38
N PHE A 94 -8.44 -38.64 -23.65
CA PHE A 94 -7.74 -37.63 -22.86
C PHE A 94 -7.20 -36.49 -23.73
N TYR A 95 -6.63 -36.82 -24.89
CA TYR A 95 -6.07 -35.85 -25.81
C TYR A 95 -7.15 -34.96 -26.44
N ILE A 96 -8.27 -35.52 -26.91
CA ILE A 96 -9.43 -34.77 -27.44
C ILE A 96 -9.98 -33.82 -26.37
N PHE A 97 -10.16 -34.32 -25.14
CA PHE A 97 -10.61 -33.50 -24.01
C PHE A 97 -9.63 -32.35 -23.72
N SER A 98 -8.32 -32.64 -23.72
CA SER A 98 -7.30 -31.63 -23.49
C SER A 98 -7.26 -30.59 -24.62
N LEU A 99 -7.48 -30.98 -25.88
CA LEU A 99 -7.59 -30.03 -26.98
C LEU A 99 -8.78 -29.07 -26.77
N ALA A 100 -9.94 -29.61 -26.40
CA ALA A 100 -11.14 -28.80 -26.13
C ALA A 100 -10.93 -27.82 -24.97
N VAL A 101 -10.40 -28.28 -23.83
CA VAL A 101 -10.12 -27.43 -22.67
C VAL A 101 -9.04 -26.39 -22.99
N GLY A 102 -8.03 -26.76 -23.78
CA GLY A 102 -6.98 -25.84 -24.24
C GLY A 102 -7.53 -24.68 -25.07
N VAL A 103 -8.46 -24.98 -26.00
CA VAL A 103 -9.14 -23.94 -26.80
C VAL A 103 -9.93 -23.02 -25.87
N VAL A 104 -10.72 -23.56 -24.95
CA VAL A 104 -11.51 -22.76 -24.01
C VAL A 104 -10.63 -21.85 -23.16
N VAL A 105 -9.53 -22.37 -22.58
CA VAL A 105 -8.61 -21.58 -21.76
C VAL A 105 -7.91 -20.50 -22.58
N CYS A 106 -7.45 -20.83 -23.80
CA CYS A 106 -6.84 -19.88 -24.71
C CYS A 106 -7.81 -18.74 -25.08
N SER A 107 -9.01 -19.07 -25.55
CA SER A 107 -10.03 -18.09 -25.91
C SER A 107 -10.42 -17.21 -24.72
N LEU A 108 -10.64 -17.81 -23.54
CA LEU A 108 -10.99 -17.07 -22.34
C LEU A 108 -9.87 -16.10 -21.93
N GLY A 109 -8.61 -16.53 -21.95
CA GLY A 109 -7.49 -15.67 -21.62
C GLY A 109 -7.29 -14.52 -22.61
N ILE A 110 -7.52 -14.74 -23.91
CA ILE A 110 -7.43 -13.67 -24.93
C ILE A 110 -8.54 -12.63 -24.74
N VAL A 111 -9.77 -13.08 -24.51
CA VAL A 111 -10.94 -12.20 -24.33
C VAL A 111 -10.83 -11.42 -23.03
N LEU A 112 -10.46 -12.09 -21.94
CA LEU A 112 -10.37 -11.46 -20.61
C LEU A 112 -9.08 -10.64 -20.39
N ALA A 113 -8.05 -10.75 -21.25
CA ALA A 113 -6.76 -10.08 -21.04
C ALA A 113 -6.92 -8.59 -20.75
N ARG A 114 -7.63 -7.86 -21.62
CA ARG A 114 -7.83 -6.41 -21.49
C ARG A 114 -8.63 -6.06 -20.23
N PHE A 115 -9.78 -6.72 -20.04
CA PHE A 115 -10.64 -6.53 -18.87
C PHE A 115 -9.85 -6.73 -17.56
N THR A 116 -9.03 -7.78 -17.51
CA THR A 116 -8.26 -8.11 -16.31
C THR A 116 -7.27 -6.99 -15.98
N PHE A 117 -6.51 -6.50 -16.96
CA PHE A 117 -5.49 -5.46 -16.73
C PHE A 117 -6.05 -4.06 -16.49
N GLU A 118 -7.20 -3.72 -17.09
CA GLU A 118 -7.89 -2.44 -16.84
C GLU A 118 -8.35 -2.32 -15.37
N HIS A 119 -8.71 -3.44 -14.73
CA HIS A 119 -9.18 -3.47 -13.34
C HIS A 119 -8.05 -3.71 -12.31
N LEU A 120 -6.81 -3.90 -12.76
CA LEU A 120 -5.63 -4.11 -11.91
C LEU A 120 -4.95 -2.80 -11.47
N GLY A 121 -5.44 -1.63 -11.91
CA GLY A 121 -4.87 -0.33 -11.55
C GLY A 121 -3.47 -0.06 -12.13
N LEU A 122 -3.13 -0.72 -13.25
CA LEU A 122 -1.90 -0.54 -14.00
C LEU A 122 -1.90 0.80 -14.77
N SER A 123 -0.72 1.37 -15.04
CA SER A 123 -0.65 2.53 -15.96
C SER A 123 -1.12 2.12 -17.36
N PRO A 124 -1.65 3.05 -18.18
CA PRO A 124 -2.13 2.71 -19.53
C PRO A 124 -1.06 2.05 -20.42
N GLU A 125 0.20 2.47 -20.28
CA GLU A 125 1.36 1.91 -20.98
C GLU A 125 1.60 0.44 -20.59
N VAL A 126 1.63 0.14 -19.28
CA VAL A 126 1.81 -1.22 -18.77
C VAL A 126 0.59 -2.09 -19.08
N CYS A 127 -0.63 -1.53 -18.99
CA CYS A 127 -1.87 -2.22 -19.34
C CYS A 127 -1.90 -2.63 -20.82
N SER A 128 -1.52 -1.70 -21.71
CA SER A 128 -1.42 -1.96 -23.15
C SER A 128 -0.37 -3.03 -23.46
N ALA A 129 0.84 -2.89 -22.92
CA ALA A 129 1.94 -3.85 -23.08
C ALA A 129 1.56 -5.24 -22.53
N ALA A 130 0.97 -5.32 -21.33
CA ALA A 130 0.51 -6.56 -20.71
C ALA A 130 -0.62 -7.22 -21.52
N THR A 131 -1.57 -6.45 -22.03
CA THR A 131 -2.67 -6.95 -22.86
C THR A 131 -2.15 -7.53 -24.18
N ALA A 132 -1.27 -6.80 -24.87
CA ALA A 132 -0.68 -7.27 -26.13
C ALA A 132 0.16 -8.54 -25.92
N TYR A 133 1.00 -8.54 -24.87
CA TYR A 133 1.80 -9.70 -24.49
C TYR A 133 0.95 -10.91 -24.12
N MET A 134 -0.06 -10.75 -23.25
CA MET A 134 -0.91 -11.84 -22.80
C MET A 134 -1.70 -12.46 -23.95
N ARG A 135 -2.26 -11.66 -24.86
CA ARG A 135 -3.02 -12.19 -26.00
C ARG A 135 -2.18 -13.13 -26.87
N VAL A 136 -0.92 -12.79 -27.14
CA VAL A 136 0.00 -13.66 -27.88
C VAL A 136 0.43 -14.85 -27.03
N TYR A 137 0.76 -14.63 -25.76
CA TYR A 137 1.18 -15.70 -24.85
C TYR A 137 0.10 -16.79 -24.69
N MET A 138 -1.18 -16.41 -24.66
CA MET A 138 -2.30 -17.34 -24.56
C MET A 138 -2.42 -18.29 -25.78
N LEU A 139 -1.96 -17.88 -26.96
CA LEU A 139 -1.84 -18.80 -28.11
C LEU A 139 -0.84 -19.92 -27.82
N GLY A 140 0.28 -19.58 -27.16
CA GLY A 140 1.28 -20.53 -26.70
C GLY A 140 0.69 -21.48 -25.65
N MET A 141 -0.12 -20.95 -24.73
CA MET A 141 -0.76 -21.72 -23.67
C MET A 141 -1.57 -22.91 -24.20
N PHE A 142 -2.21 -22.79 -25.37
CA PHE A 142 -2.85 -23.91 -26.05
C PHE A 142 -1.84 -25.04 -26.38
N PHE A 143 -0.72 -24.72 -27.01
CA PHE A 143 0.33 -25.69 -27.33
C PHE A 143 1.01 -26.24 -26.08
N SER A 144 1.21 -25.40 -25.07
CA SER A 144 1.71 -25.83 -23.75
C SER A 144 0.78 -26.87 -23.14
N PHE A 145 -0.54 -26.72 -23.26
CA PHE A 145 -1.47 -27.69 -22.73
C PHE A 145 -1.45 -29.02 -23.50
N CYS A 146 -1.42 -28.96 -24.83
CA CYS A 146 -1.24 -30.14 -25.68
C CYS A 146 0.06 -30.88 -25.36
N PHE A 147 1.17 -30.15 -25.22
CA PHE A 147 2.47 -30.69 -24.80
C PHE A 147 2.39 -31.33 -23.41
N ASN A 148 1.84 -30.64 -22.42
CA ASN A 148 1.70 -31.15 -21.05
C ASN A 148 0.81 -32.39 -20.98
N SER A 149 -0.17 -32.51 -21.87
CA SER A 149 -1.02 -33.70 -21.98
C SER A 149 -0.24 -34.91 -22.49
N LEU A 150 0.58 -34.75 -23.54
CA LEU A 150 1.48 -35.81 -24.01
C LEU A 150 2.53 -36.18 -22.96
N VAL A 151 3.07 -35.19 -22.25
CA VAL A 151 3.98 -35.41 -21.12
C VAL A 151 3.29 -36.19 -20.01
N SER A 152 2.02 -35.91 -19.71
CA SER A 152 1.25 -36.65 -18.70
C SER A 152 1.03 -38.11 -19.10
N VAL A 153 0.79 -38.37 -20.38
CA VAL A 153 0.71 -39.74 -20.95
C VAL A 153 2.04 -40.48 -20.76
N LEU A 154 3.16 -39.88 -21.19
CA LEU A 154 4.50 -40.44 -21.01
C LEU A 154 4.81 -40.72 -19.53
N ARG A 155 4.45 -39.79 -18.66
CA ARG A 155 4.62 -39.93 -17.21
C ARG A 155 3.80 -41.08 -16.68
N GLY A 156 2.54 -41.24 -17.10
CA GLY A 156 1.68 -42.39 -16.74
C GLY A 156 2.30 -43.74 -17.13
N LEU A 157 3.04 -43.77 -18.23
CA LEU A 157 3.76 -44.95 -18.74
C LEU A 157 5.20 -45.08 -18.20
N GLY A 158 5.60 -44.23 -17.26
CA GLY A 158 6.91 -44.28 -16.62
C GLY A 158 8.07 -43.82 -17.50
N ASP A 159 7.86 -42.93 -18.47
CA ASP A 159 8.93 -42.25 -19.23
C ASP A 159 9.08 -40.77 -18.82
N SER A 160 9.99 -40.50 -17.87
CA SER A 160 10.34 -39.13 -17.45
C SER A 160 11.53 -38.54 -18.21
N LYS A 161 12.32 -39.37 -18.91
CA LYS A 161 13.50 -38.90 -19.66
C LYS A 161 13.08 -38.18 -20.94
N THR A 162 12.13 -38.74 -21.68
CA THR A 162 11.58 -38.06 -22.86
C THR A 162 10.96 -36.73 -22.47
N GLN A 163 10.24 -36.65 -21.34
CA GLN A 163 9.74 -35.37 -20.80
C GLN A 163 10.88 -34.35 -20.59
N LEU A 164 11.98 -34.75 -19.95
CA LEU A 164 13.12 -33.87 -19.68
C LEU A 164 13.71 -33.28 -20.96
N TYR A 165 14.05 -34.12 -21.95
CA TYR A 165 14.74 -33.67 -23.17
C TYR A 165 13.93 -32.63 -23.94
N TYR A 166 12.64 -32.84 -24.09
CA TYR A 166 11.77 -31.91 -24.81
C TYR A 166 11.50 -30.63 -24.03
N LEU A 167 11.35 -30.72 -22.71
CA LEU A 167 11.15 -29.53 -21.86
C LEU A 167 12.42 -28.65 -21.84
N VAL A 168 13.60 -29.25 -21.70
CA VAL A 168 14.87 -28.51 -21.73
C VAL A 168 15.10 -27.91 -23.12
N GLY A 169 14.88 -28.68 -24.19
CA GLY A 169 15.00 -28.18 -25.56
C GLY A 169 14.06 -27.00 -25.83
N ALA A 170 12.80 -27.08 -25.37
CA ALA A 170 11.85 -25.98 -25.48
C ALA A 170 12.31 -24.72 -24.73
N ASN A 171 12.78 -24.87 -23.49
CA ASN A 171 13.22 -23.74 -22.67
C ASN A 171 14.49 -23.08 -23.22
N VAL A 172 15.45 -23.88 -23.71
CA VAL A 172 16.67 -23.38 -24.35
C VAL A 172 16.34 -22.65 -25.64
N LEU A 173 15.51 -23.25 -26.51
CA LEU A 173 15.07 -22.61 -27.75
C LEU A 173 14.34 -21.29 -27.46
N ASN A 174 13.49 -21.27 -26.43
CA ASN A 174 12.77 -20.08 -26.01
C ASN A 174 13.71 -18.96 -25.59
N ALA A 175 14.69 -19.25 -24.72
CA ALA A 175 15.70 -18.28 -24.32
C ALA A 175 16.50 -17.73 -25.52
N LEU A 176 16.91 -18.60 -26.44
CA LEU A 176 17.65 -18.21 -27.65
C LEU A 176 16.80 -17.34 -28.58
N LEU A 177 15.53 -17.69 -28.80
CA LEU A 177 14.61 -16.90 -29.63
C LEU A 177 14.26 -15.57 -28.97
N SER A 178 14.02 -15.52 -27.67
CA SER A 178 13.80 -14.26 -26.94
C SER A 178 15.01 -13.35 -27.03
N TYR A 179 16.22 -13.88 -26.87
CA TYR A 179 17.45 -13.11 -27.05
C TYR A 179 17.60 -12.62 -28.50
N LEU A 180 17.40 -13.49 -29.49
CA LEU A 180 17.48 -13.14 -30.91
C LEU A 180 16.49 -12.02 -31.26
N PHE A 181 15.22 -12.16 -30.88
CA PHE A 181 14.18 -11.19 -31.23
C PHE A 181 14.39 -9.84 -30.53
N VAL A 182 14.73 -9.84 -29.24
CA VAL A 182 14.87 -8.59 -28.47
C VAL A 182 16.21 -7.92 -28.70
N VAL A 183 17.30 -8.68 -28.71
CA VAL A 183 18.67 -8.11 -28.69
C VAL A 183 19.29 -8.01 -30.07
N CYS A 184 18.98 -8.93 -30.99
CA CYS A 184 19.58 -8.91 -32.33
C CYS A 184 18.68 -8.25 -33.38
N LEU A 185 17.36 -8.28 -33.20
CA LEU A 185 16.38 -7.73 -34.14
C LEU A 185 15.64 -6.49 -33.61
N ASP A 186 15.90 -6.07 -32.38
CA ASP A 186 15.25 -4.92 -31.71
C ASP A 186 13.71 -4.97 -31.71
N TYR A 187 13.12 -6.18 -31.62
CA TYR A 187 11.67 -6.34 -31.60
C TYR A 187 11.08 -6.04 -30.21
N SER A 188 9.82 -5.61 -30.20
CA SER A 188 9.08 -5.25 -28.99
C SER A 188 8.84 -6.43 -28.04
N LEU A 189 8.35 -6.15 -26.82
CA LEU A 189 7.99 -7.14 -25.81
C LEU A 189 7.17 -8.32 -26.35
N VAL A 190 6.24 -8.09 -27.28
CA VAL A 190 5.36 -9.12 -27.86
C VAL A 190 6.16 -10.24 -28.54
N SER A 191 7.36 -9.93 -29.05
CA SER A 191 8.24 -10.94 -29.66
C SER A 191 8.69 -12.02 -28.68
N THR A 192 8.88 -11.69 -27.40
CA THR A 192 9.23 -12.68 -26.36
C THR A 192 8.06 -13.63 -26.06
N ALA A 193 6.80 -13.18 -26.23
CA ALA A 193 5.65 -14.08 -26.20
C ALA A 193 5.64 -15.01 -27.41
N TRP A 194 5.99 -14.52 -28.60
CA TRP A 194 6.13 -15.36 -29.80
C TRP A 194 7.25 -16.41 -29.67
N ALA A 195 8.39 -16.06 -29.08
CA ALA A 195 9.45 -17.02 -28.76
C ALA A 195 8.91 -18.19 -27.91
N SER A 196 8.03 -17.89 -26.96
CA SER A 196 7.35 -18.90 -26.14
C SER A 196 6.36 -19.75 -26.94
N VAL A 197 5.55 -19.12 -27.80
CA VAL A 197 4.59 -19.82 -28.67
C VAL A 197 5.32 -20.80 -29.59
N ILE A 198 6.37 -20.34 -30.29
CA ILE A 198 7.15 -21.14 -31.25
C ILE A 198 7.81 -22.32 -30.54
N SER A 199 8.43 -22.07 -29.40
CA SER A 199 9.14 -23.12 -28.64
C SER A 199 8.18 -24.19 -28.11
N GLN A 200 7.01 -23.80 -27.62
CA GLN A 200 5.98 -24.72 -27.14
C GLN A 200 5.34 -25.50 -28.29
N LEU A 201 5.06 -24.85 -29.42
CA LEU A 201 4.57 -25.48 -30.65
C LEU A 201 5.56 -26.54 -31.13
N LEU A 202 6.84 -26.19 -31.26
CA LEU A 202 7.85 -27.12 -31.76
C LEU A 202 8.04 -28.30 -30.80
N ALA A 203 8.09 -28.04 -29.49
CA ALA A 203 8.17 -29.10 -28.48
C ALA A 203 6.97 -30.07 -28.56
N PHE A 204 5.76 -29.53 -28.72
CA PHE A 204 4.55 -30.32 -28.94
C PHE A 204 4.63 -31.15 -30.22
N VAL A 205 4.91 -30.53 -31.37
CA VAL A 205 4.92 -31.20 -32.68
C VAL A 205 5.99 -32.29 -32.74
N LEU A 206 7.21 -31.99 -32.30
CA LEU A 206 8.30 -32.97 -32.30
C LEU A 206 8.01 -34.13 -31.35
N LEU A 207 7.39 -33.87 -30.20
CA LEU A 207 7.00 -34.92 -29.26
C LEU A 207 5.88 -35.78 -29.85
N TRP A 208 4.87 -35.15 -30.45
CA TRP A 208 3.78 -35.83 -31.15
C TRP A 208 4.32 -36.77 -32.24
N ILE A 209 5.18 -36.27 -33.14
CA ILE A 209 5.79 -37.06 -34.21
C ILE A 209 6.55 -38.26 -33.64
N LYS A 210 7.35 -38.04 -32.59
CA LYS A 210 8.08 -39.13 -31.93
C LYS A 210 7.11 -40.19 -31.39
N ILE A 211 6.07 -39.79 -30.68
CA ILE A 211 5.06 -40.70 -30.11
C ILE A 211 4.40 -41.52 -31.21
N GLN A 212 4.01 -40.91 -32.33
CA GLN A 212 3.38 -41.60 -33.46
C GLN A 212 4.31 -42.60 -34.17
N ARG A 213 5.62 -42.32 -34.20
CA ARG A 213 6.61 -43.15 -34.90
C ARG A 213 7.17 -44.30 -34.05
N THR A 214 7.34 -44.11 -32.75
CA THR A 214 8.12 -45.05 -31.91
C THR A 214 7.31 -45.85 -30.89
N ASN A 215 6.07 -45.48 -30.58
CA ASN A 215 5.34 -46.14 -29.50
C ASN A 215 3.99 -46.72 -29.95
N ILE A 216 3.99 -48.05 -30.16
CA ILE A 216 2.83 -48.82 -30.62
C ILE A 216 1.63 -48.66 -29.67
N TYR A 217 1.86 -48.50 -28.36
CA TYR A 217 0.83 -48.33 -27.33
C TYR A 217 0.25 -46.91 -27.25
N MET A 218 0.85 -45.93 -27.93
CA MET A 218 0.53 -44.50 -27.78
C MET A 218 0.11 -43.83 -29.09
N LYS A 219 -0.31 -44.57 -30.12
CA LYS A 219 -0.80 -43.95 -31.36
C LYS A 219 -2.06 -43.12 -31.07
N VAL A 220 -1.88 -41.82 -30.93
CA VAL A 220 -2.97 -40.89 -30.65
C VAL A 220 -3.74 -40.68 -31.95
N ARG A 221 -5.03 -41.04 -31.97
CA ARG A 221 -5.90 -40.80 -33.13
C ARG A 221 -6.85 -39.66 -32.79
N PRO A 222 -6.69 -38.45 -33.36
CA PRO A 222 -7.44 -37.25 -32.96
C PRO A 222 -8.85 -37.18 -33.59
N LEU A 223 -9.52 -38.32 -33.79
CA LEU A 223 -10.86 -38.36 -34.40
C LEU A 223 -11.92 -38.68 -33.34
N PRO A 224 -13.11 -38.05 -33.39
CA PRO A 224 -14.20 -38.27 -32.42
C PRO A 224 -14.62 -39.73 -32.25
N LYS A 225 -14.47 -40.56 -33.29
CA LYS A 225 -14.77 -42.00 -33.24
C LYS A 225 -13.89 -42.82 -32.27
N TYR A 226 -12.80 -42.22 -31.75
CA TYR A 226 -11.93 -42.82 -30.72
C TYR A 226 -12.13 -42.18 -29.34
N PHE A 227 -13.22 -41.42 -29.15
CA PHE A 227 -13.64 -40.88 -27.86
C PHE A 227 -14.55 -41.88 -27.14
N ASP A 228 -14.26 -42.10 -25.87
CA ASP A 228 -15.06 -42.97 -25.00
C ASP A 228 -15.58 -42.18 -23.79
N LEU A 229 -16.90 -42.19 -23.61
CA LEU A 229 -17.57 -41.42 -22.56
C LEU A 229 -17.23 -41.92 -21.15
N SER A 230 -16.91 -43.21 -20.98
CA SER A 230 -16.54 -43.78 -19.69
C SER A 230 -15.16 -43.28 -19.26
N TYR A 231 -14.17 -43.35 -20.14
CA TYR A 231 -12.84 -42.79 -19.87
C TYR A 231 -12.90 -41.28 -19.65
N PHE A 232 -13.71 -40.55 -20.43
CA PHE A 232 -13.92 -39.12 -20.21
C PHE A 232 -14.48 -38.82 -18.81
N LYS A 233 -15.53 -39.51 -18.38
CA LYS A 233 -16.10 -39.35 -17.03
C LYS A 233 -15.07 -39.65 -15.95
N GLU A 234 -14.25 -40.68 -16.13
CA GLU A 234 -13.20 -41.01 -15.17
C GLU A 234 -12.09 -39.95 -15.11
N ILE A 235 -11.64 -39.44 -16.27
CA ILE A 235 -10.69 -38.34 -16.38
C ILE A 235 -11.23 -37.08 -15.68
N VAL A 236 -12.48 -36.70 -15.94
CA VAL A 236 -13.10 -35.52 -15.30
C VAL A 236 -13.26 -35.71 -13.79
N ARG A 237 -13.70 -36.89 -13.34
CA ARG A 237 -13.83 -37.24 -11.91
C ARG A 237 -12.51 -37.09 -11.16
N ILE A 238 -11.39 -37.43 -11.80
CA ILE A 238 -10.05 -37.31 -11.21
C ILE A 238 -9.52 -35.88 -11.36
N GLY A 239 -9.69 -35.27 -12.53
CA GLY A 239 -9.09 -34.01 -12.92
C GLY A 239 -9.72 -32.77 -12.32
N LEU A 240 -11.05 -32.69 -12.25
CA LEU A 240 -11.72 -31.52 -11.72
C LEU A 240 -11.38 -31.27 -10.24
N PRO A 241 -11.43 -32.27 -9.33
CA PRO A 241 -10.99 -32.06 -7.95
C PRO A 241 -9.51 -31.68 -7.85
N THR A 242 -8.65 -32.25 -8.69
CA THR A 242 -7.22 -31.93 -8.69
C THR A 242 -6.97 -30.50 -9.19
N GLY A 243 -7.72 -30.03 -10.19
CA GLY A 243 -7.69 -28.65 -10.66
C GLY A 243 -8.09 -27.65 -9.56
N ILE A 244 -9.24 -27.88 -8.93
CA ILE A 244 -9.71 -27.06 -7.79
C ILE A 244 -8.66 -27.04 -6.67
N GLN A 245 -8.10 -28.20 -6.34
CA GLN A 245 -7.05 -28.31 -5.34
C GLN A 245 -5.84 -27.40 -5.65
N GLN A 246 -5.36 -27.40 -6.91
CA GLN A 246 -4.22 -26.57 -7.31
C GLN A 246 -4.56 -25.08 -7.26
N SER A 247 -5.76 -24.68 -7.68
CA SER A 247 -6.23 -23.29 -7.60
C SER A 247 -6.30 -22.78 -6.15
N VAL A 248 -6.72 -23.63 -5.21
CA VAL A 248 -6.80 -23.31 -3.77
C VAL A 248 -5.42 -23.07 -3.16
N VAL A 249 -4.40 -23.84 -3.58
CA VAL A 249 -3.01 -23.62 -3.14
C VAL A 249 -2.55 -22.21 -3.54
N SER A 250 -2.80 -21.81 -4.80
CA SER A 250 -2.47 -20.48 -5.30
C SER A 250 -3.23 -19.37 -4.56
N LEU A 251 -4.53 -19.54 -4.32
CA LEU A 251 -5.34 -18.57 -3.58
C LEU A 251 -4.85 -18.39 -2.14
N SER A 252 -4.52 -19.47 -1.45
CA SER A 252 -3.98 -19.43 -0.08
C SER A 252 -2.68 -18.61 -0.02
N GLN A 253 -1.78 -18.75 -1.00
CA GLN A 253 -0.53 -17.98 -1.06
C GLN A 253 -0.77 -16.47 -1.23
N ILE A 254 -1.73 -16.07 -2.08
CA ILE A 254 -2.10 -14.66 -2.26
C ILE A 254 -2.66 -14.06 -0.96
N LEU A 255 -3.50 -14.80 -0.25
CA LEU A 255 -4.09 -14.32 1.01
C LEU A 255 -3.04 -14.19 2.14
N ILE A 256 -2.09 -15.13 2.22
CA ILE A 256 -0.94 -15.00 3.12
C ILE A 256 -0.08 -13.78 2.76
N LEU A 257 0.16 -13.52 1.46
CA LEU A 257 0.89 -12.33 1.03
C LEU A 257 0.19 -11.03 1.50
N GLY A 258 -1.14 -10.99 1.46
CA GLY A 258 -1.93 -9.88 2.00
C GLY A 258 -1.79 -9.71 3.52
N LEU A 259 -1.72 -10.81 4.28
CA LEU A 259 -1.45 -10.74 5.73
C LEU A 259 -0.03 -10.24 6.01
N VAL A 260 0.96 -10.70 5.24
CA VAL A 260 2.36 -10.28 5.38
C VAL A 260 2.54 -8.81 5.01
N SER A 261 1.87 -8.32 3.96
CA SER A 261 2.00 -6.92 3.53
C SER A 261 1.47 -5.92 4.55
N ALA A 262 0.54 -6.33 5.42
CA ALA A 262 0.06 -5.52 6.54
C ALA A 262 1.15 -5.18 7.57
N PHE A 263 2.26 -5.95 7.62
CA PHE A 263 3.41 -5.70 8.50
C PHE A 263 4.46 -4.75 7.88
N GLY A 264 4.17 -4.19 6.70
CA GLY A 264 5.02 -3.20 6.05
C GLY A 264 5.89 -3.76 4.93
N THR A 265 6.45 -2.85 4.13
CA THR A 265 7.17 -3.17 2.89
C THR A 265 8.46 -3.94 3.13
N GLY A 266 9.17 -3.70 4.25
CA GLY A 266 10.38 -4.43 4.61
C GLY A 266 10.12 -5.92 4.91
N VAL A 267 9.04 -6.23 5.62
CA VAL A 267 8.61 -7.61 5.91
C VAL A 267 8.14 -8.31 4.64
N LEU A 268 7.42 -7.60 3.77
CA LEU A 268 7.01 -8.10 2.46
C LEU A 268 8.22 -8.45 1.58
N ALA A 269 9.25 -7.60 1.57
CA ALA A 269 10.51 -7.86 0.86
C ALA A 269 11.23 -9.08 1.45
N ALA A 270 11.29 -9.19 2.78
CA ALA A 270 11.89 -10.32 3.48
C ALA A 270 11.21 -11.65 3.13
N TYR A 271 9.88 -11.69 3.18
CA TYR A 271 9.08 -12.85 2.79
C TYR A 271 9.29 -13.21 1.32
N SER A 272 9.31 -12.22 0.42
CA SER A 272 9.50 -12.45 -1.02
C SER A 272 10.88 -13.04 -1.34
N ALA A 273 11.93 -12.60 -0.65
CA ALA A 273 13.27 -13.17 -0.80
C ALA A 273 13.31 -14.60 -0.23
N ALA A 274 12.77 -14.80 0.97
CA ALA A 274 12.76 -16.10 1.64
C ALA A 274 11.91 -17.15 0.90
N SER A 275 10.75 -16.76 0.36
CA SER A 275 9.87 -17.65 -0.42
C SER A 275 10.52 -18.08 -1.75
N ARG A 276 11.40 -17.26 -2.34
CA ARG A 276 12.18 -17.66 -3.52
C ARG A 276 13.17 -18.76 -3.18
N ILE A 277 13.87 -18.66 -2.05
CA ILE A 277 14.77 -19.70 -1.54
C ILE A 277 13.97 -20.99 -1.25
N GLU A 278 12.84 -20.86 -0.56
CA GLU A 278 11.92 -21.95 -0.27
C GLU A 278 11.43 -22.68 -1.53
N SER A 279 11.11 -21.93 -2.60
CA SER A 279 10.57 -22.48 -3.83
C SER A 279 11.48 -23.55 -4.47
N VAL A 280 12.80 -23.40 -4.33
CA VAL A 280 13.78 -24.37 -4.82
C VAL A 280 13.67 -25.69 -4.06
N ALA A 281 13.56 -25.64 -2.73
CA ALA A 281 13.34 -26.83 -1.91
C ALA A 281 11.98 -27.49 -2.21
N MET A 282 10.96 -26.67 -2.49
CA MET A 282 9.61 -27.13 -2.83
C MET A 282 9.59 -27.99 -4.10
N ILE A 283 10.40 -27.65 -5.11
CA ILE A 283 10.51 -28.40 -6.38
C ILE A 283 10.87 -29.87 -6.14
N PHE A 284 11.79 -30.16 -5.21
CA PHE A 284 12.18 -31.54 -4.93
C PHE A 284 11.03 -32.33 -4.33
N VAL A 285 10.35 -31.78 -3.32
CA VAL A 285 9.20 -32.43 -2.66
C VAL A 285 8.08 -32.70 -3.67
N LEU A 286 7.69 -31.70 -4.46
CA LEU A 286 6.59 -31.80 -5.41
C LEU A 286 6.87 -32.84 -6.51
N ASN A 287 8.09 -32.87 -7.05
CA ASN A 287 8.42 -33.75 -8.17
C ASN A 287 8.65 -35.20 -7.76
N PHE A 288 9.29 -35.45 -6.62
CA PHE A 288 9.38 -36.81 -6.08
C PHE A 288 8.01 -37.32 -5.59
N SER A 289 7.15 -36.45 -5.06
CA SER A 289 5.76 -36.80 -4.76
C SER A 289 5.00 -37.13 -6.06
N THR A 290 5.24 -36.41 -7.16
CA THR A 290 4.64 -36.72 -8.46
C THR A 290 5.11 -38.07 -9.01
N ALA A 291 6.38 -38.43 -8.82
CA ALA A 291 6.89 -39.76 -9.15
C ALA A 291 6.15 -40.88 -8.39
N LEU A 292 5.81 -40.65 -7.12
CA LEU A 292 5.00 -41.58 -6.33
C LEU A 292 3.60 -41.75 -6.91
N THR A 293 2.95 -40.68 -7.40
CA THR A 293 1.62 -40.76 -8.03
C THR A 293 1.59 -41.79 -9.16
N THR A 294 2.57 -41.75 -10.06
CA THR A 294 2.68 -42.72 -11.17
C THR A 294 2.98 -44.12 -10.67
N PHE A 295 3.92 -44.26 -9.73
CA PHE A 295 4.26 -45.56 -9.16
C PHE A 295 3.04 -46.23 -8.52
N VAL A 296 2.30 -45.47 -7.70
CA VAL A 296 1.07 -45.95 -7.05
C VAL A 296 0.02 -46.28 -8.11
N GLY A 297 -0.16 -45.45 -9.13
CA GLY A 297 -1.11 -45.69 -10.20
C GLY A 297 -0.87 -47.01 -10.94
N GLN A 298 0.36 -47.27 -11.40
CA GLN A 298 0.67 -48.53 -12.08
C GLN A 298 0.48 -49.75 -11.17
N ASN A 299 0.98 -49.68 -9.93
CA ASN A 299 0.85 -50.81 -9.00
C ASN A 299 -0.59 -51.03 -8.54
N PHE A 300 -1.38 -49.96 -8.39
CA PHE A 300 -2.81 -50.05 -8.08
C PHE A 300 -3.59 -50.69 -9.23
N GLY A 301 -3.32 -50.27 -10.48
CA GLY A 301 -3.90 -50.88 -11.67
C GLY A 301 -3.56 -52.36 -11.82
N ALA A 302 -2.34 -52.76 -11.44
CA ALA A 302 -1.90 -54.15 -11.43
C ALA A 302 -2.48 -54.99 -10.28
N GLY A 303 -3.17 -54.38 -9.31
CA GLY A 303 -3.62 -55.06 -8.10
C GLY A 303 -2.52 -55.31 -7.04
N GLU A 304 -1.32 -54.77 -7.24
CA GLU A 304 -0.12 -54.98 -6.41
C GLU A 304 -0.11 -54.12 -5.13
N LYS A 305 -1.07 -54.38 -4.24
CA LYS A 305 -1.33 -53.58 -3.02
C LYS A 305 -0.13 -53.50 -2.06
N LEU A 306 0.59 -54.61 -1.86
CA LEU A 306 1.77 -54.62 -0.99
C LEU A 306 2.87 -53.70 -1.52
N ARG A 307 3.03 -53.67 -2.84
CA ARG A 307 4.00 -52.83 -3.51
C ARG A 307 3.63 -51.35 -3.43
N VAL A 308 2.34 -51.02 -3.55
CA VAL A 308 1.80 -49.68 -3.28
C VAL A 308 2.17 -49.22 -1.86
N ARG A 309 1.94 -50.05 -0.83
CA ARG A 309 2.29 -49.71 0.57
C ARG A 309 3.79 -49.52 0.76
N LYS A 310 4.63 -50.44 0.24
CA LYS A 310 6.10 -50.32 0.31
C LYS A 310 6.61 -49.06 -0.40
N GLY A 311 6.02 -48.69 -1.53
CA GLY A 311 6.31 -47.44 -2.24
C GLY A 311 6.01 -46.19 -1.40
N LEU A 312 4.83 -46.14 -0.78
CA LEU A 312 4.45 -45.06 0.14
C LEU A 312 5.47 -44.90 1.28
N PHE A 313 5.80 -45.98 1.99
CA PHE A 313 6.77 -45.93 3.09
C PHE A 313 8.19 -45.54 2.63
N PHE A 314 8.63 -46.01 1.46
CA PHE A 314 9.91 -45.60 0.90
C PHE A 314 9.92 -44.09 0.61
N SER A 315 8.85 -43.57 -0.01
CA SER A 315 8.72 -42.13 -0.27
C SER A 315 8.69 -41.29 1.00
N LEU A 316 8.05 -41.75 2.08
CA LEU A 316 8.09 -41.06 3.38
C LEU A 316 9.52 -40.97 3.94
N LYS A 317 10.29 -42.07 3.90
CA LYS A 317 11.70 -42.06 4.33
C LYS A 317 12.55 -41.13 3.48
N MET A 318 12.37 -41.17 2.16
CA MET A 318 13.08 -40.30 1.22
C MET A 318 12.75 -38.82 1.47
N MET A 319 11.48 -38.49 1.71
CA MET A 319 11.05 -37.12 2.01
C MET A 319 11.54 -36.62 3.36
N LEU A 320 11.64 -37.50 4.37
CA LEU A 320 12.24 -37.16 5.66
C LEU A 320 13.71 -36.78 5.50
N ALA A 321 14.48 -37.60 4.75
CA ALA A 321 15.89 -37.30 4.46
C ALA A 321 16.04 -35.96 3.73
N LEU A 322 15.21 -35.70 2.71
CA LEU A 322 15.21 -34.41 2.01
C LEU A 322 14.87 -33.24 2.93
N SER A 323 13.92 -33.42 3.85
CA SER A 323 13.52 -32.38 4.81
C SER A 323 14.64 -32.04 5.80
N ILE A 324 15.42 -33.04 6.23
CA ILE A 324 16.61 -32.81 7.06
C ILE A 324 17.63 -31.99 6.28
N VAL A 325 17.89 -32.32 5.00
CA VAL A 325 18.80 -31.54 4.16
C VAL A 325 18.30 -30.10 3.99
N THR A 326 17.01 -29.90 3.73
CA THR A 326 16.41 -28.56 3.64
C THR A 326 16.57 -27.77 4.94
N PHE A 327 16.30 -28.38 6.09
CA PHE A 327 16.48 -27.73 7.38
C PHE A 327 17.93 -27.31 7.61
N VAL A 328 18.90 -28.20 7.35
CA VAL A 328 20.34 -27.89 7.48
C VAL A 328 20.73 -26.70 6.59
N VAL A 329 20.29 -26.70 5.32
CA VAL A 329 20.57 -25.60 4.39
C VAL A 329 19.95 -24.29 4.85
N PHE A 330 18.70 -24.30 5.32
CA PHE A 330 18.03 -23.08 5.78
C PHE A 330 18.60 -22.57 7.10
N PHE A 331 18.94 -23.47 8.02
CA PHE A 331 19.50 -23.14 9.32
C PHE A 331 20.89 -22.49 9.19
N PHE A 332 21.82 -23.12 8.46
CA PHE A 332 23.19 -22.63 8.34
C PHE A 332 23.38 -21.63 7.18
N GLY A 333 22.65 -21.80 6.08
CA GLY A 333 22.81 -21.01 4.85
C GLY A 333 21.78 -19.90 4.67
N GLY A 334 20.69 -19.87 5.45
CA GLY A 334 19.57 -18.95 5.23
C GLY A 334 19.98 -17.47 5.19
N LYS A 335 20.83 -17.03 6.13
CA LYS A 335 21.33 -15.64 6.16
C LYS A 335 22.19 -15.28 4.95
N VAL A 336 23.07 -16.20 4.53
CA VAL A 336 23.93 -16.00 3.34
C VAL A 336 23.10 -15.92 2.08
N LEU A 337 22.12 -16.82 1.93
CA LEU A 337 21.21 -16.85 0.78
C LEU A 337 20.32 -15.61 0.72
N LEU A 338 19.86 -15.09 1.86
CA LEU A 338 19.08 -13.84 1.92
C LEU A 338 19.93 -12.61 1.57
N GLY A 339 21.22 -12.61 1.94
CA GLY A 339 22.17 -11.56 1.57
C GLY A 339 22.36 -11.41 0.05
N LEU A 340 22.12 -12.46 -0.74
CA LEU A 340 22.12 -12.38 -2.20
C LEU A 340 20.99 -11.50 -2.76
N PHE A 341 19.95 -11.23 -1.97
CA PHE A 341 18.80 -10.42 -2.39
C PHE A 341 18.81 -9.02 -1.78
N SER A 342 19.31 -8.85 -0.56
CA SER A 342 19.33 -7.55 0.12
C SER A 342 20.27 -7.54 1.32
N ASP A 343 20.98 -6.42 1.52
CA ASP A 343 21.79 -6.14 2.72
C ASP A 343 20.97 -5.64 3.92
N SER A 344 19.63 -5.56 3.80
CA SER A 344 18.76 -5.06 4.86
C SER A 344 18.73 -5.99 6.08
N GLU A 345 18.95 -5.43 7.27
CA GLU A 345 18.85 -6.15 8.54
C GLU A 345 17.44 -6.73 8.77
N VAL A 346 16.39 -6.05 8.30
CA VAL A 346 15.00 -6.54 8.37
C VAL A 346 14.81 -7.77 7.48
N VAL A 347 15.41 -7.78 6.28
CA VAL A 347 15.34 -8.93 5.36
C VAL A 347 16.07 -10.14 5.95
N SER A 348 17.26 -9.92 6.51
CA SER A 348 18.05 -10.99 7.13
C SER A 348 17.39 -11.56 8.39
N SER A 349 16.83 -10.72 9.26
CA SER A 349 16.19 -11.15 10.50
C SER A 349 14.82 -11.81 10.27
N VAL A 350 13.90 -11.13 9.59
CA VAL A 350 12.53 -11.63 9.36
C VAL A 350 12.53 -12.79 8.36
N GLY A 351 13.29 -12.67 7.27
CA GLY A 351 13.46 -13.75 6.31
C GLY A 351 14.19 -14.95 6.91
N GLY A 352 15.16 -14.70 7.80
CA GLY A 352 15.86 -15.76 8.53
C GLY A 352 14.94 -16.54 9.46
N SER A 353 14.08 -15.84 10.22
CA SER A 353 13.04 -16.47 11.06
C SER A 353 12.09 -17.34 10.22
N TYR A 354 11.63 -16.83 9.07
CA TYR A 354 10.80 -17.59 8.14
C TYR A 354 11.46 -18.90 7.71
N LEU A 355 12.70 -18.82 7.18
CA LEU A 355 13.42 -20.00 6.68
C LEU A 355 13.70 -21.00 7.81
N PHE A 356 14.00 -20.52 9.01
CA PHE A 356 14.18 -21.38 10.18
C PHE A 356 12.91 -22.16 10.52
N ILE A 357 11.78 -21.46 10.70
CA ILE A 357 10.49 -22.07 11.06
C ILE A 357 10.01 -23.01 9.94
N ALA A 358 10.02 -22.54 8.69
CA ALA A 358 9.62 -23.35 7.54
C ALA A 358 10.51 -24.60 7.40
N GLY A 359 11.82 -24.44 7.55
CA GLY A 359 12.79 -25.53 7.50
C GLY A 359 12.57 -26.58 8.60
N ALA A 360 12.38 -26.13 9.85
CA ALA A 360 12.22 -27.01 11.02
C ALA A 360 11.00 -27.95 10.87
N PHE A 361 9.95 -27.47 10.21
CA PHE A 361 8.70 -28.21 10.01
C PHE A 361 8.50 -28.70 8.56
N TRP A 362 9.55 -28.63 7.73
CA TRP A 362 9.47 -29.01 6.31
C TRP A 362 9.01 -30.46 6.09
N PHE A 363 9.31 -31.34 7.06
CA PHE A 363 8.87 -32.73 7.02
C PHE A 363 7.34 -32.87 7.01
N LEU A 364 6.59 -31.98 7.67
CA LEU A 364 5.12 -31.99 7.64
C LEU A 364 4.59 -31.67 6.24
N PHE A 365 5.16 -30.64 5.62
CA PHE A 365 4.87 -30.29 4.23
C PHE A 365 5.16 -31.47 3.30
N ALA A 366 6.32 -32.12 3.46
CA ALA A 366 6.72 -33.24 2.63
C ALA A 366 5.80 -34.47 2.82
N VAL A 367 5.46 -34.85 4.04
CA VAL A 367 4.53 -35.95 4.35
C VAL A 367 3.13 -35.67 3.79
N MET A 368 2.63 -34.44 3.94
CA MET A 368 1.33 -34.03 3.39
C MET A 368 1.28 -34.19 1.86
N ASN A 369 2.35 -33.83 1.16
CA ASN A 369 2.44 -33.99 -0.29
C ASN A 369 2.57 -35.47 -0.72
N VAL A 370 3.28 -36.30 0.06
CA VAL A 370 3.35 -37.75 -0.18
C VAL A 370 1.96 -38.40 -0.11
N PHE A 371 1.17 -38.08 0.92
CA PHE A 371 -0.21 -38.58 1.02
C PHE A 371 -1.11 -38.04 -0.08
N THR A 372 -0.99 -36.76 -0.41
CA THR A 372 -1.70 -36.14 -1.55
C THR A 372 -1.45 -36.94 -2.83
N SER A 373 -0.19 -37.23 -3.13
CA SER A 373 0.21 -38.01 -4.31
C SER A 373 -0.23 -39.47 -4.26
N PHE A 374 -0.21 -40.10 -3.08
CA PHE A 374 -0.73 -41.45 -2.90
C PHE A 374 -2.22 -41.52 -3.25
N PHE A 375 -3.05 -40.65 -2.67
CA PHE A 375 -4.49 -40.64 -2.94
C PHE A 375 -4.80 -40.30 -4.40
N ARG A 376 -4.05 -39.36 -5.00
CA ARG A 376 -4.13 -39.10 -6.44
C ARG A 376 -3.78 -40.34 -7.26
N GLY A 377 -2.69 -41.04 -6.93
CA GLY A 377 -2.25 -42.24 -7.64
C GLY A 377 -3.28 -43.37 -7.61
N VAL A 378 -4.03 -43.52 -6.51
CA VAL A 378 -5.15 -44.48 -6.41
C VAL A 378 -6.40 -44.04 -7.21
N GLY A 379 -6.52 -42.73 -7.52
CA GLY A 379 -7.68 -42.13 -8.17
C GLY A 379 -8.69 -41.50 -7.20
N PHE A 380 -8.33 -41.34 -5.93
CA PHE A 380 -9.13 -40.72 -4.87
C PHE A 380 -8.82 -39.22 -4.69
N THR A 381 -9.06 -38.43 -5.74
CA THR A 381 -8.67 -37.01 -5.78
C THR A 381 -9.59 -36.06 -5.01
N PHE A 382 -10.82 -36.48 -4.69
CA PHE A 382 -11.73 -35.69 -3.86
C PHE A 382 -11.18 -35.47 -2.45
N VAL A 383 -10.55 -36.48 -1.83
CA VAL A 383 -10.00 -36.35 -0.47
C VAL A 383 -8.89 -35.28 -0.44
N PRO A 384 -7.86 -35.31 -1.29
CA PRO A 384 -6.87 -34.25 -1.35
C PRO A 384 -7.43 -32.86 -1.64
N MET A 385 -8.43 -32.73 -2.51
CA MET A 385 -9.07 -31.45 -2.78
C MET A 385 -9.66 -30.84 -1.51
N VAL A 386 -10.48 -31.60 -0.79
CA VAL A 386 -11.16 -31.06 0.39
C VAL A 386 -10.19 -30.83 1.55
N VAL A 387 -9.20 -31.71 1.73
CA VAL A 387 -8.13 -31.49 2.72
C VAL A 387 -7.38 -30.21 2.43
N SER A 388 -7.03 -29.91 1.17
CA SER A 388 -6.38 -28.66 0.81
C SER A 388 -7.26 -27.44 1.07
N VAL A 389 -8.56 -27.48 0.76
CA VAL A 389 -9.50 -26.37 1.07
C VAL A 389 -9.57 -26.11 2.57
N ALA A 390 -9.81 -27.15 3.36
CA ALA A 390 -9.95 -27.02 4.81
C ALA A 390 -8.63 -26.55 5.45
N VAL A 391 -7.52 -27.18 5.11
CA VAL A 391 -6.23 -26.89 5.75
C VAL A 391 -5.67 -25.54 5.32
N LEU A 392 -5.72 -25.21 4.01
CA LEU A 392 -5.02 -24.04 3.49
C LEU A 392 -5.84 -22.74 3.54
N LEU A 393 -7.17 -22.83 3.57
CA LEU A 393 -8.04 -21.65 3.68
C LEU A 393 -8.68 -21.54 5.06
N VAL A 394 -9.35 -22.61 5.52
CA VAL A 394 -10.15 -22.57 6.76
C VAL A 394 -9.28 -22.63 8.02
N VAL A 395 -8.16 -23.36 7.98
CA VAL A 395 -7.25 -23.49 9.13
C VAL A 395 -6.10 -22.50 9.05
N ARG A 396 -5.33 -22.52 7.95
CA ARG A 396 -4.09 -21.74 7.84
C ARG A 396 -4.32 -20.24 7.98
N LEU A 397 -5.33 -19.67 7.32
CA LEU A 397 -5.51 -18.21 7.30
C LEU A 397 -5.95 -17.66 8.67
N PRO A 398 -7.01 -18.19 9.32
CA PRO A 398 -7.37 -17.72 10.65
C PRO A 398 -6.26 -17.97 11.66
N LEU A 399 -5.55 -19.09 11.57
CA LEU A 399 -4.47 -19.41 12.48
C LEU A 399 -3.27 -18.47 12.31
N SER A 400 -2.83 -18.23 11.07
CA SER A 400 -1.78 -17.23 10.78
C SER A 400 -2.19 -15.84 11.26
N TYR A 401 -3.46 -15.43 11.07
CA TYR A 401 -3.96 -14.16 11.56
C TYR A 401 -3.95 -14.08 13.09
N VAL A 402 -4.59 -15.02 13.79
CA VAL A 402 -4.68 -15.05 15.25
C VAL A 402 -3.31 -15.14 15.91
N LEU A 403 -2.42 -16.01 15.41
CA LEU A 403 -1.06 -16.12 15.95
C LEU A 403 -0.25 -14.85 15.69
N SER A 404 -0.48 -14.15 14.58
CA SER A 404 0.23 -12.90 14.28
C SER A 404 -0.11 -11.76 15.24
N LEU A 405 -1.29 -11.79 15.87
CA LEU A 405 -1.66 -10.83 16.91
C LEU A 405 -0.78 -10.98 18.16
N SER A 406 -0.33 -12.20 18.47
CA SER A 406 0.48 -12.50 19.67
C SER A 406 1.98 -12.56 19.41
N TYR A 407 2.38 -13.09 18.24
CA TYR A 407 3.78 -13.39 17.90
C TYR A 407 4.31 -12.58 16.72
N GLY A 408 3.58 -11.57 16.25
CA GLY A 408 3.98 -10.73 15.11
C GLY A 408 4.15 -11.55 13.82
N THR A 409 5.20 -11.27 13.05
CA THR A 409 5.46 -11.97 11.78
C THR A 409 5.68 -13.48 11.97
N ASP A 410 6.27 -13.89 13.09
CA ASP A 410 6.52 -15.31 13.38
C ASP A 410 5.22 -16.09 13.56
N GLY A 411 4.18 -15.44 14.08
CA GLY A 411 2.85 -16.02 14.17
C GLY A 411 2.28 -16.42 12.79
N ILE A 412 2.56 -15.62 11.75
CA ILE A 412 2.18 -15.97 10.37
C ILE A 412 2.93 -17.23 9.94
N TRP A 413 4.24 -17.31 10.23
CA TRP A 413 5.11 -18.43 9.86
C TRP A 413 4.68 -19.72 10.52
N TYR A 414 4.31 -19.71 11.80
CA TYR A 414 3.79 -20.89 12.51
C TYR A 414 2.46 -21.40 11.96
N GLY A 415 1.63 -20.53 11.35
CA GLY A 415 0.36 -20.96 10.76
C GLY A 415 0.53 -22.01 9.66
N ALA A 416 1.64 -21.99 8.89
CA ALA A 416 1.90 -22.98 7.86
C ALA A 416 2.20 -24.38 8.44
N PRO A 417 3.21 -24.58 9.32
CA PRO A 417 3.46 -25.85 10.00
C PRO A 417 2.26 -26.45 10.71
N LEU A 418 1.50 -25.64 11.46
CA LEU A 418 0.32 -26.15 12.17
C LEU A 418 -0.77 -26.60 11.19
N SER A 419 -0.98 -25.87 10.10
CA SER A 419 -1.89 -26.30 9.04
C SER A 419 -1.44 -27.64 8.43
N TRP A 420 -0.15 -27.79 8.11
CA TRP A 420 0.40 -29.04 7.57
C TRP A 420 0.26 -30.19 8.55
N PHE A 421 0.50 -29.95 9.84
CA PHE A 421 0.30 -30.95 10.88
C PHE A 421 -1.14 -31.48 10.89
N ILE A 422 -2.12 -30.57 10.90
CA ILE A 422 -3.55 -30.93 10.83
C ILE A 422 -3.84 -31.71 9.54
N GLY A 423 -3.30 -31.28 8.40
CA GLY A 423 -3.43 -31.99 7.13
C GLY A 423 -2.85 -33.40 7.17
N VAL A 424 -1.68 -33.60 7.78
CA VAL A 424 -1.05 -34.91 7.97
C VAL A 424 -1.93 -35.81 8.84
N VAL A 425 -2.46 -35.29 9.95
CA VAL A 425 -3.38 -36.04 10.82
C VAL A 425 -4.63 -36.48 10.04
N ILE A 426 -5.24 -35.58 9.28
CA ILE A 426 -6.42 -35.92 8.45
C ILE A 426 -6.06 -37.00 7.44
N TYR A 427 -4.92 -36.88 6.75
CA TYR A 427 -4.49 -37.90 5.78
C TYR A 427 -4.19 -39.24 6.41
N LEU A 428 -3.59 -39.28 7.60
CA LEU A 428 -3.36 -40.53 8.35
C LEU A 428 -4.68 -41.21 8.72
N VAL A 429 -5.67 -40.44 9.20
CA VAL A 429 -7.03 -40.94 9.49
C VAL A 429 -7.69 -41.45 8.22
N CYS A 430 -7.60 -40.70 7.11
CA CYS A 430 -8.12 -41.12 5.82
C CYS A 430 -7.45 -42.41 5.36
N TYR A 431 -6.13 -42.53 5.48
CA TYR A 431 -5.40 -43.71 5.08
C TYR A 431 -5.80 -44.94 5.90
N ALA A 432 -5.94 -44.79 7.22
CA ALA A 432 -6.33 -45.88 8.12
C ALA A 432 -7.79 -46.31 7.94
N LYS A 433 -8.72 -45.36 7.75
CA LYS A 433 -10.16 -45.65 7.62
C LYS A 433 -10.61 -45.93 6.19
N SER A 434 -9.86 -45.52 5.18
CA SER A 434 -10.23 -45.77 3.79
C SER A 434 -9.92 -47.20 3.39
N HIS A 435 -10.94 -47.88 2.88
CA HIS A 435 -10.73 -49.01 1.98
C HIS A 435 -10.30 -48.47 0.61
N TRP A 436 -9.14 -47.81 0.54
CA TRP A 436 -8.57 -47.25 -0.70
C TRP A 436 -8.42 -48.30 -1.79
N GLU A 437 -8.35 -49.58 -1.41
CA GLU A 437 -8.39 -50.75 -2.27
C GLU A 437 -9.71 -50.94 -3.04
N ARG A 438 -10.83 -50.38 -2.56
CA ARG A 438 -12.19 -50.60 -3.11
C ARG A 438 -12.86 -49.34 -3.67
N ARG A 439 -12.15 -48.21 -3.76
CA ARG A 439 -12.67 -46.93 -4.28
C ARG A 439 -14.00 -46.44 -3.66
N LYS A 440 -14.31 -46.79 -2.40
CA LYS A 440 -15.53 -46.31 -1.71
C LYS A 440 -15.36 -44.89 -1.12
N PRO A 441 -16.32 -43.97 -1.31
CA PRO A 441 -16.24 -42.63 -0.72
C PRO A 441 -16.30 -42.69 0.81
N LEU A 442 -15.39 -41.97 1.48
CA LEU A 442 -15.32 -41.96 2.94
C LEU A 442 -16.36 -41.00 3.54
N LYS A 443 -17.49 -41.54 4.01
CA LYS A 443 -18.51 -40.75 4.74
C LYS A 443 -17.92 -40.03 5.98
N ALA A 444 -16.92 -40.64 6.63
CA ALA A 444 -16.26 -40.10 7.82
C ALA A 444 -15.41 -38.83 7.56
N VAL A 445 -14.94 -38.61 6.32
CA VAL A 445 -14.19 -37.38 5.96
C VAL A 445 -15.13 -36.18 5.95
N LEU A 446 -16.33 -36.32 5.37
CA LEU A 446 -17.35 -35.28 5.42
C LEU A 446 -17.71 -34.89 6.87
N SER A 447 -17.79 -35.86 7.79
CA SER A 447 -18.14 -35.60 9.20
C SER A 447 -17.08 -34.76 9.93
N VAL A 448 -15.80 -35.09 9.77
CA VAL A 448 -14.68 -34.34 10.40
C VAL A 448 -14.53 -32.94 9.78
N LEU A 449 -14.82 -32.81 8.48
CA LEU A 449 -14.76 -31.54 7.76
C LEU A 449 -15.93 -30.61 8.05
N VAL A 450 -17.14 -31.14 8.23
CA VAL A 450 -18.30 -30.35 8.70
C VAL A 450 -17.96 -29.76 10.08
N VAL A 451 -17.40 -30.55 10.99
CA VAL A 451 -16.97 -30.05 12.32
C VAL A 451 -15.87 -28.99 12.21
N LEU A 452 -14.87 -29.15 11.33
CA LEU A 452 -13.84 -28.12 11.11
C LEU A 452 -14.38 -26.85 10.42
N CYS A 453 -15.35 -26.96 9.51
CA CYS A 453 -16.05 -25.83 8.93
C CYS A 453 -16.97 -25.11 9.92
N PHE A 454 -17.57 -25.83 10.88
CA PHE A 454 -18.35 -25.24 11.97
C PHE A 454 -17.47 -24.61 13.06
N LEU A 455 -16.28 -25.15 13.32
CA LEU A 455 -15.28 -24.55 14.24
C LEU A 455 -14.56 -23.35 13.61
N GLY A 456 -14.33 -23.36 12.29
CA GLY A 456 -13.82 -22.21 11.53
C GLY A 456 -14.88 -21.14 11.21
N GLY A 457 -16.16 -21.49 11.35
CA GLY A 457 -17.31 -20.58 11.33
C GLY A 457 -17.56 -19.88 12.66
N GLY A 458 -16.59 -19.91 13.58
CA GLY A 458 -16.57 -18.96 14.68
C GLY A 458 -16.67 -17.57 14.08
N LYS A 459 -17.72 -16.82 14.47
CA LYS A 459 -17.86 -15.39 14.19
C LYS A 459 -16.45 -14.82 14.18
N VAL A 460 -16.00 -14.30 13.04
CA VAL A 460 -14.95 -13.29 13.06
C VAL A 460 -15.43 -12.33 14.11
N MET A 461 -14.82 -12.36 15.28
CA MET A 461 -15.07 -11.35 16.27
C MET A 461 -14.50 -10.09 15.65
N SER A 462 -15.32 -9.40 14.85
CA SER A 462 -15.50 -8.01 15.13
C SER A 462 -15.92 -7.99 16.61
N GLN A 463 -14.93 -7.85 17.50
CA GLN A 463 -15.24 -7.18 18.74
C GLN A 463 -15.92 -5.90 18.29
N ASP A 464 -17.20 -5.76 18.66
CA ASP A 464 -17.87 -4.48 18.59
C ASP A 464 -17.06 -3.55 19.49
N PHE A 465 -16.12 -2.86 18.84
CA PHE A 465 -15.18 -1.90 19.39
C PHE A 465 -15.90 -0.82 20.20
N CYS A 466 -17.19 -0.61 19.92
CA CYS A 466 -18.05 0.37 20.55
C CYS A 466 -18.42 0.05 22.02
N SER A 467 -18.42 -1.20 22.46
CA SER A 467 -19.02 -1.54 23.77
C SER A 467 -18.13 -1.25 24.99
N ASP A 468 -16.80 -1.16 24.80
CA ASP A 468 -15.83 -1.00 25.88
C ASP A 468 -14.95 0.27 25.73
N TYR A 469 -15.35 1.24 24.90
CA TYR A 469 -14.63 2.51 24.74
C TYR A 469 -14.96 3.50 25.87
N LEU A 470 -13.93 4.12 26.48
CA LEU A 470 -14.11 5.22 27.43
C LEU A 470 -13.70 6.55 26.78
N SER A 471 -14.57 7.55 26.85
CA SER A 471 -14.29 8.90 26.34
C SER A 471 -13.04 9.50 27.00
N PRO A 472 -12.16 10.19 26.26
CA PRO A 472 -10.94 10.79 26.80
C PRO A 472 -11.21 11.99 27.72
N LEU A 473 -12.43 12.52 27.71
CA LEU A 473 -12.88 13.58 28.62
C LEU A 473 -14.19 13.17 29.31
N ASN A 474 -14.30 13.43 30.61
CA ASN A 474 -15.50 13.15 31.40
C ASN A 474 -16.43 14.38 31.50
N ILE A 475 -16.82 14.93 30.35
CA ILE A 475 -17.76 16.05 30.23
C ILE A 475 -18.71 15.77 29.06
N LYS A 476 -19.79 16.55 28.93
CA LYS A 476 -20.60 16.54 27.70
C LYS A 476 -19.73 16.95 26.51
N LEU A 477 -19.48 16.01 25.61
CA LEU A 477 -18.60 16.23 24.46
C LEU A 477 -19.26 17.15 23.42
N SER A 478 -18.44 18.01 22.83
CA SER A 478 -18.75 18.81 21.64
C SER A 478 -17.45 19.04 20.87
N SER A 479 -17.53 19.20 19.56
CA SER A 479 -16.37 19.37 18.69
C SER A 479 -16.20 20.83 18.22
N SER A 480 -14.95 21.24 18.00
CA SER A 480 -14.57 22.46 17.27
C SER A 480 -13.84 22.17 15.95
N GLY A 481 -13.70 20.89 15.60
CA GLY A 481 -13.09 20.42 14.37
C GLY A 481 -13.23 18.91 14.25
N HIS A 482 -13.47 18.43 13.03
CA HIS A 482 -13.76 17.03 12.75
C HIS A 482 -12.67 16.34 11.95
N PHE A 483 -12.68 15.01 11.99
CA PHE A 483 -11.71 14.19 11.28
C PHE A 483 -11.85 14.37 9.76
N GLY A 484 -10.72 14.48 9.06
CA GLY A 484 -10.69 14.66 7.60
C GLY A 484 -11.09 16.07 7.13
N GLU A 485 -11.40 16.99 8.05
CA GLU A 485 -11.65 18.40 7.73
C GLU A 485 -10.44 19.00 6.99
N LEU A 486 -10.71 19.74 5.92
CA LEU A 486 -9.68 20.37 5.10
C LEU A 486 -9.10 21.57 5.85
N ARG A 487 -7.81 21.53 6.17
CA ARG A 487 -7.06 22.63 6.77
C ARG A 487 -5.98 23.13 5.79
N THR A 488 -5.35 24.25 6.12
CA THR A 488 -4.29 24.81 5.27
C THR A 488 -3.14 23.80 5.13
N ASN A 489 -2.94 23.27 3.92
CA ASN A 489 -1.90 22.31 3.56
C ASN A 489 -2.00 20.91 4.22
N HIS A 490 -3.10 20.55 4.89
CA HIS A 490 -3.25 19.24 5.53
C HIS A 490 -4.72 18.86 5.79
N PHE A 491 -5.01 17.57 5.94
CA PHE A 491 -6.24 17.06 6.56
C PHE A 491 -6.12 17.07 8.07
N HIS A 492 -7.20 17.38 8.77
CA HIS A 492 -7.29 17.28 10.22
C HIS A 492 -7.31 15.79 10.64
N SER A 493 -6.29 15.34 11.37
CA SER A 493 -6.02 13.92 11.69
C SER A 493 -6.76 13.34 12.89
N GLY A 494 -7.54 14.18 13.57
CA GLY A 494 -8.26 13.83 14.79
C GLY A 494 -9.55 14.61 14.91
N ILE A 495 -10.04 14.69 16.14
CA ILE A 495 -11.19 15.50 16.51
C ILE A 495 -10.74 16.49 17.58
N ASP A 496 -11.11 17.75 17.39
CA ASP A 496 -10.86 18.80 18.37
C ASP A 496 -12.04 18.83 19.35
N LEU A 497 -11.87 18.19 20.50
CA LEU A 497 -12.88 18.12 21.56
C LEU A 497 -12.83 19.39 22.41
N ARG A 498 -13.91 20.15 22.45
CA ARG A 498 -14.02 21.33 23.29
C ARG A 498 -13.97 20.94 24.76
N THR A 499 -13.33 21.79 25.55
CA THR A 499 -13.16 21.61 27.00
C THR A 499 -14.12 22.50 27.81
N ALA A 500 -15.31 22.75 27.26
CA ALA A 500 -16.30 23.69 27.79
C ALA A 500 -15.73 25.10 28.06
N GLY A 501 -14.78 25.54 27.23
CA GLY A 501 -14.11 26.84 27.35
C GLY A 501 -13.13 26.98 28.50
N LYS A 502 -12.74 25.86 29.15
CA LYS A 502 -11.85 25.86 30.32
C LYS A 502 -10.62 24.99 30.07
N GLU A 503 -9.45 25.51 30.41
CA GLU A 503 -8.23 24.70 30.49
C GLU A 503 -8.26 23.77 31.71
N ASN A 504 -7.41 22.75 31.70
CA ASN A 504 -7.19 21.78 32.77
C ASN A 504 -8.37 20.83 33.05
N GLN A 505 -9.12 20.43 32.02
CA GLN A 505 -10.02 19.28 32.15
C GLN A 505 -9.20 17.99 32.25
N VAL A 506 -9.69 17.05 33.06
CA VAL A 506 -9.03 15.76 33.26
C VAL A 506 -9.11 14.94 31.96
N VAL A 507 -7.95 14.53 31.45
CA VAL A 507 -7.82 13.62 30.30
C VAL A 507 -7.57 12.21 30.82
N ILE A 508 -8.36 11.25 30.36
CA ILE A 508 -8.32 9.85 30.83
C ILE A 508 -7.94 8.87 29.73
N CYS A 509 -7.38 7.74 30.14
CA CYS A 509 -6.96 6.68 29.23
C CYS A 509 -8.16 5.83 28.78
N PRO A 510 -8.43 5.69 27.47
CA PRO A 510 -9.61 4.99 26.96
C PRO A 510 -9.50 3.46 27.06
N TYR A 511 -8.27 2.93 27.08
CA TYR A 511 -7.98 1.49 27.08
C TYR A 511 -6.68 1.19 27.83
N ASP A 512 -6.53 -0.04 28.30
CA ASP A 512 -5.25 -0.56 28.81
C ASP A 512 -4.14 -0.41 27.75
N GLY A 513 -2.99 0.09 28.17
CA GLY A 513 -1.89 0.37 27.26
C GLY A 513 -0.60 0.82 27.94
N GLU A 514 0.30 1.35 27.13
CA GLU A 514 1.57 1.90 27.59
C GLU A 514 1.94 3.17 26.82
N VAL A 515 2.60 4.10 27.50
CA VAL A 515 3.10 5.33 26.85
C VAL A 515 4.22 4.96 25.89
N SER A 516 4.01 5.23 24.60
CA SER A 516 4.95 4.88 23.54
C SER A 516 5.83 6.04 23.12
N ARG A 517 5.32 7.27 23.22
CA ARG A 517 6.05 8.49 22.85
C ARG A 517 5.51 9.70 23.59
N ILE A 518 6.40 10.60 23.97
CA ILE A 518 6.06 11.91 24.51
C ILE A 518 6.75 12.96 23.66
N LYS A 519 6.01 13.98 23.24
CA LYS A 519 6.53 15.06 22.42
C LYS A 519 6.11 16.40 22.99
N VAL A 520 7.08 17.25 23.33
CA VAL A 520 6.86 18.63 23.74
C VAL A 520 7.46 19.54 22.67
N GLN A 521 6.64 20.41 22.10
CA GLN A 521 7.04 21.36 21.07
C GLN A 521 6.45 22.74 21.35
N VAL A 522 7.13 23.78 20.88
CA VAL A 522 6.74 25.19 21.10
C VAL A 522 5.51 25.57 20.27
N TYR A 523 5.47 25.08 19.02
CA TYR A 523 4.39 25.31 18.06
C TYR A 523 3.71 23.98 17.68
N GLY A 524 2.64 24.01 16.88
CA GLY A 524 1.90 22.82 16.48
C GLY A 524 1.09 22.25 17.64
N GLY A 525 1.16 20.93 17.87
CA GLY A 525 0.41 20.23 18.93
C GLY A 525 0.84 20.52 20.38
N GLY A 526 1.88 21.32 20.62
CA GLY A 526 2.28 21.67 21.98
C GLY A 526 2.82 20.48 22.77
N LYS A 527 2.22 20.19 23.92
CA LYS A 527 2.50 18.97 24.72
C LYS A 527 1.61 17.83 24.20
N ASN A 528 2.25 16.75 23.75
CA ASN A 528 1.60 15.60 23.13
C ASN A 528 1.95 14.30 23.84
N LEU A 529 0.97 13.42 23.95
CA LEU A 529 1.10 12.10 24.55
C LEU A 529 0.61 11.03 23.56
N TYR A 530 1.41 9.97 23.39
CA TYR A 530 1.07 8.81 22.56
C TYR A 530 1.00 7.56 23.44
N ILE A 531 -0.09 6.82 23.34
CA ILE A 531 -0.33 5.60 24.11
C ILE A 531 -0.62 4.46 23.15
N ASN A 532 0.20 3.41 23.16
CA ASN A 532 -0.08 2.19 22.43
C ASN A 532 -0.96 1.30 23.31
N HIS A 533 -2.11 0.89 22.79
CA HIS A 533 -3.05 0.05 23.50
C HIS A 533 -2.91 -1.41 23.11
N THR A 534 -3.34 -2.28 24.03
CA THR A 534 -3.31 -3.74 23.85
C THR A 534 -4.19 -4.24 22.69
N ASN A 535 -5.12 -3.40 22.22
CA ASN A 535 -6.02 -3.69 21.09
C ASN A 535 -5.43 -3.31 19.70
N GLY A 536 -4.15 -2.92 19.63
CA GLY A 536 -3.49 -2.59 18.37
C GLY A 536 -3.76 -1.18 17.83
N TYR A 537 -4.35 -0.31 18.65
CA TYR A 537 -4.51 1.11 18.33
C TYR A 537 -3.62 2.00 19.20
N THR A 538 -3.22 3.13 18.66
CA THR A 538 -2.51 4.20 19.37
C THR A 538 -3.44 5.38 19.52
N THR A 539 -3.60 5.90 20.73
CA THR A 539 -4.29 7.18 20.95
C THR A 539 -3.28 8.31 21.10
N VAL A 540 -3.63 9.47 20.54
CA VAL A 540 -2.78 10.66 20.58
C VAL A 540 -3.57 11.81 21.14
N TYR A 541 -2.95 12.52 22.08
CA TYR A 541 -3.50 13.67 22.78
C TYR A 541 -2.58 14.85 22.52
N MET A 542 -3.12 15.98 22.06
CA MET A 542 -2.34 17.19 21.84
C MET A 542 -2.97 18.39 22.55
N HIS A 543 -2.23 19.49 22.57
CA HIS A 543 -2.56 20.74 23.24
C HIS A 543 -2.68 20.62 24.76
N LEU A 544 -2.07 19.60 25.36
CA LEU A 544 -2.13 19.37 26.81
C LEU A 544 -1.46 20.51 27.58
N ASN A 545 -1.95 20.83 28.77
CA ASN A 545 -1.31 21.80 29.66
C ASN A 545 -0.25 21.15 30.54
N ASP A 546 -0.58 19.99 31.11
CA ASP A 546 0.33 19.24 31.98
C ASP A 546 0.08 17.74 31.88
N TYR A 547 1.09 16.96 32.26
CA TYR A 547 1.02 15.49 32.31
C TYR A 547 0.78 15.03 33.75
N TYR A 548 0.05 13.94 33.93
CA TYR A 548 -0.33 13.47 35.27
C TYR A 548 0.61 12.38 35.82
N GLY A 549 0.83 12.37 37.14
CA GLY A 549 1.57 11.35 37.86
C GLY A 549 2.95 11.01 37.27
N LYS A 550 3.21 9.71 37.08
CA LYS A 550 4.49 9.17 36.56
C LYS A 550 4.89 9.77 35.20
N ILE A 551 3.92 10.16 34.37
CA ILE A 551 4.19 10.77 33.07
C ILE A 551 4.80 12.18 33.26
N GLY A 552 4.22 12.99 34.15
CA GLY A 552 4.75 14.32 34.49
C GLY A 552 6.14 14.27 35.12
N GLU A 553 6.36 13.32 36.03
CA GLU A 553 7.69 13.09 36.61
C GLU A 553 8.73 12.70 35.56
N TYR A 554 8.38 11.79 34.63
CA TYR A 554 9.25 11.40 33.54
C TYR A 554 9.63 12.59 32.66
N VAL A 555 8.63 13.39 32.24
CA VAL A 555 8.84 14.57 31.40
C VAL A 555 9.76 15.57 32.10
N LYS A 556 9.49 15.88 33.37
CA LYS A 556 10.32 16.79 34.15
C LYS A 556 11.76 16.30 34.26
N ASN A 557 11.97 15.02 34.62
CA ASN A 557 13.30 14.43 34.75
C ASN A 557 14.07 14.43 33.42
N TYR A 558 13.37 14.15 32.31
CA TYR A 558 13.97 14.21 30.98
C TYR A 558 14.41 15.63 30.62
N GLN A 559 13.54 16.62 30.83
CA GLN A 559 13.83 18.03 30.55
C GLN A 559 14.99 18.58 31.38
N TYR A 560 15.07 18.24 32.67
CA TYR A 560 16.16 18.67 33.55
C TYR A 560 17.50 17.97 33.23
N SER A 561 17.48 16.66 32.93
CA SER A 561 18.70 15.92 32.56
C SER A 561 19.30 16.37 31.23
N HIS A 562 18.46 16.79 30.28
CA HIS A 562 18.88 17.25 28.95
C HIS A 562 18.94 18.78 28.81
N LYS A 563 18.55 19.53 29.86
CA LYS A 563 18.47 21.00 29.88
C LYS A 563 17.69 21.57 28.69
N CYS A 564 16.51 21.01 28.41
CA CYS A 564 15.68 21.42 27.28
C CYS A 564 14.19 21.47 27.66
N TYR A 565 13.42 22.35 27.00
CA TYR A 565 11.96 22.37 27.12
C TYR A 565 11.30 21.48 26.06
N ALA A 566 11.63 21.71 24.78
CA ALA A 566 11.07 20.96 23.67
C ALA A 566 11.91 19.70 23.39
N PHE A 567 11.24 18.56 23.26
CA PHE A 567 11.85 17.27 22.91
C PHE A 567 10.83 16.33 22.27
N ASP A 568 11.33 15.29 21.63
CA ASP A 568 10.53 14.25 20.98
C ASP A 568 11.18 12.90 21.31
N HIS A 569 10.54 12.11 22.16
CA HIS A 569 11.16 10.92 22.73
C HIS A 569 10.21 9.72 22.70
N THR A 570 10.67 8.64 22.07
CA THR A 570 10.01 7.34 22.06
C THR A 570 10.48 6.52 23.26
N LEU A 571 9.55 6.02 24.07
CA LEU A 571 9.86 5.27 25.27
C LEU A 571 10.02 3.78 24.94
N PRO A 572 10.95 3.05 25.58
CA PRO A 572 10.99 1.59 25.53
C PRO A 572 9.68 0.98 26.04
N LYS A 573 9.29 -0.17 25.48
CA LYS A 573 8.10 -0.91 25.91
C LYS A 573 8.15 -1.24 27.40
N GLY A 574 7.01 -1.13 28.09
CA GLY A 574 6.87 -1.42 29.51
C GLY A 574 7.30 -0.30 30.46
N THR A 575 7.84 0.83 29.98
CA THR A 575 8.35 1.92 30.84
C THR A 575 7.23 2.56 31.69
N ILE A 576 6.11 2.92 31.08
CA ILE A 576 4.93 3.46 31.77
C ILE A 576 3.70 2.70 31.28
N LYS A 577 3.18 1.81 32.11
CA LYS A 577 1.92 1.08 31.86
C LYS A 577 0.74 1.85 32.44
N LEU A 578 -0.37 1.84 31.73
CA LEU A 578 -1.60 2.53 32.06
C LEU A 578 -2.78 1.56 32.00
N LYS A 579 -3.73 1.76 32.90
CA LYS A 579 -5.03 1.11 32.89
C LYS A 579 -6.09 2.03 32.31
N LYS A 580 -7.11 1.42 31.70
CA LYS A 580 -8.32 2.12 31.30
C LYS A 580 -8.88 2.92 32.48
N GLY A 581 -9.20 4.20 32.26
CA GLY A 581 -9.70 5.11 33.27
C GLY A 581 -8.62 5.91 34.02
N ASP A 582 -7.33 5.57 33.87
CA ASP A 582 -6.25 6.33 34.50
C ASP A 582 -6.25 7.79 33.99
N THR A 583 -6.04 8.74 34.90
CA THR A 583 -5.75 10.12 34.51
C THR A 583 -4.35 10.22 33.93
N ILE A 584 -4.26 10.73 32.70
CA ILE A 584 -3.00 10.78 31.94
C ILE A 584 -2.46 12.20 31.77
N ALA A 585 -3.35 13.20 31.72
CA ALA A 585 -2.98 14.59 31.49
C ALA A 585 -4.11 15.57 31.87
N LEU A 586 -3.80 16.85 31.77
CA LEU A 586 -4.73 17.96 31.83
C LEU A 586 -4.85 18.60 30.44
N SER A 587 -6.09 18.77 29.95
CA SER A 587 -6.36 19.44 28.68
C SER A 587 -5.88 20.88 28.73
N GLY A 588 -5.59 21.48 27.58
CA GLY A 588 -4.94 22.77 27.59
C GLY A 588 -5.06 23.57 26.32
N ASN A 589 -4.11 24.48 26.17
CA ASN A 589 -4.00 25.39 25.04
C ASN A 589 -2.54 25.57 24.60
N THR A 590 -1.70 24.55 24.80
CA THR A 590 -0.28 24.63 24.41
C THR A 590 -0.09 24.49 22.90
N GLY A 591 1.06 24.94 22.38
CA GLY A 591 1.35 24.91 20.94
C GLY A 591 0.63 26.03 20.18
N SER A 592 0.16 25.74 18.98
CA SER A 592 -0.46 26.71 18.06
C SER A 592 -1.99 26.80 18.17
N SER A 593 -2.59 26.25 19.23
CA SER A 593 -4.04 26.26 19.43
C SER A 593 -4.60 27.69 19.63
N GLY A 594 -5.77 27.96 19.03
CA GLY A 594 -6.53 29.21 19.17
C GLY A 594 -7.42 29.29 20.41
N GLY A 595 -7.61 28.19 21.14
CA GLY A 595 -8.42 28.15 22.37
C GLY A 595 -8.40 26.78 23.06
N PRO A 596 -8.85 26.67 24.32
CA PRO A 596 -8.78 25.44 25.09
C PRO A 596 -9.57 24.28 24.46
N HIS A 597 -8.88 23.23 24.03
CA HIS A 597 -9.48 22.00 23.50
C HIS A 597 -8.51 20.83 23.65
N LEU A 598 -9.02 19.61 23.48
CA LEU A 598 -8.22 18.40 23.36
C LEU A 598 -8.27 17.93 21.92
N HIS A 599 -7.15 18.01 21.21
CA HIS A 599 -7.03 17.32 19.93
C HIS A 599 -6.77 15.83 20.20
N TYR A 600 -7.68 14.98 19.73
CA TYR A 600 -7.69 13.56 20.01
C TYR A 600 -7.69 12.73 18.73
N GLU A 601 -6.74 11.81 18.62
CA GLU A 601 -6.61 10.93 17.46
C GLU A 601 -6.64 9.46 17.88
N ILE A 602 -7.14 8.62 16.97
CA ILE A 602 -6.98 7.17 17.02
C ILE A 602 -6.22 6.75 15.76
N ARG A 603 -5.17 5.96 15.95
CA ARG A 603 -4.33 5.44 14.86
C ARG A 603 -4.21 3.94 14.96
N ASN A 604 -4.05 3.25 13.84
CA ASN A 604 -3.55 1.87 13.88
C ASN A 604 -2.09 1.89 14.38
N THR A 605 -1.75 1.09 15.39
CA THR A 605 -0.41 1.13 16.00
C THR A 605 0.69 0.73 15.01
N ALA A 606 0.44 -0.25 14.15
CA ALA A 606 1.45 -0.75 13.22
C ALA A 606 1.64 0.19 12.02
N SER A 607 0.56 0.62 11.37
CA SER A 607 0.62 1.43 10.15
C SER A 607 0.65 2.93 10.39
N GLN A 608 0.32 3.39 11.61
CA GLN A 608 0.13 4.80 11.97
C GLN A 608 -0.96 5.53 11.15
N ILE A 609 -1.77 4.80 10.38
CA ILE A 609 -2.92 5.35 9.66
C ILE A 609 -3.93 5.87 10.68
N THR A 610 -4.34 7.12 10.49
CA THR A 610 -5.35 7.79 11.33
C THR A 610 -6.73 7.31 10.97
N ILE A 611 -7.57 7.18 11.98
CA ILE A 611 -8.92 6.66 11.86
C ILE A 611 -9.86 7.65 12.52
N ASN A 612 -11.00 7.91 11.88
CA ASN A 612 -12.04 8.76 12.46
C ASN A 612 -12.47 8.20 13.84
N PRO A 613 -12.25 8.94 14.95
CA PRO A 613 -12.57 8.44 16.28
C PRO A 613 -14.07 8.16 16.51
N ILE A 614 -14.98 8.81 15.77
CA ILE A 614 -16.43 8.58 15.88
C ILE A 614 -16.78 7.15 15.43
N LEU A 615 -16.14 6.67 14.36
CA LEU A 615 -16.25 5.27 13.88
C LEU A 615 -15.66 4.24 14.87
N LYS A 616 -15.01 4.74 15.92
CA LYS A 616 -14.32 3.99 16.97
C LYS A 616 -14.96 4.25 18.34
N GLY A 617 -16.25 4.57 18.39
CA GLY A 617 -17.02 4.63 19.63
C GLY A 617 -16.98 5.96 20.36
N LEU A 618 -16.26 6.98 19.86
CA LEU A 618 -16.37 8.33 20.38
C LEU A 618 -17.77 8.88 20.11
N ASN A 619 -18.60 8.92 21.15
CA ASN A 619 -20.00 9.31 21.00
C ASN A 619 -20.19 10.83 21.10
N LEU A 620 -20.23 11.48 19.94
CA LEU A 620 -20.77 12.84 19.80
C LEU A 620 -22.27 12.75 19.46
N GLN A 621 -23.09 13.54 20.15
CA GLN A 621 -24.50 13.69 19.78
C GLN A 621 -24.57 14.55 18.53
N ASP A 622 -25.12 14.00 17.45
CA ASP A 622 -25.34 14.74 16.22
C ASP A 622 -26.64 14.32 15.53
N THR A 623 -27.45 15.31 15.16
CA THR A 623 -28.73 15.16 14.46
C THR A 623 -28.87 16.17 13.33
N ILE A 624 -27.79 16.86 12.97
CA ILE A 624 -27.79 17.90 11.95
C ILE A 624 -27.19 17.28 10.68
N ALA A 625 -27.92 17.35 9.58
CA ALA A 625 -27.40 16.89 8.30
C ALA A 625 -26.36 17.89 7.73
N PRO A 626 -25.35 17.40 7.00
CA PRO A 626 -24.42 18.26 6.29
C PRO A 626 -25.15 19.11 5.27
N ARG A 627 -24.67 20.34 5.05
CA ARG A 627 -25.30 21.32 4.17
C ARG A 627 -24.40 21.69 2.99
N LEU A 628 -24.95 21.58 1.80
CA LEU A 628 -24.46 22.17 0.56
C LEU A 628 -24.77 23.68 0.56
N TYR A 629 -23.73 24.49 0.45
CA TYR A 629 -23.82 25.96 0.44
C TYR A 629 -23.70 26.55 -0.96
N ALA A 630 -22.86 25.96 -1.78
CA ALA A 630 -22.69 26.34 -3.18
C ALA A 630 -22.08 25.17 -3.96
N PHE A 631 -22.30 25.17 -5.28
CA PHE A 631 -21.48 24.38 -6.19
C PHE A 631 -21.06 25.25 -7.36
N ARG A 632 -20.02 24.83 -8.07
CA ARG A 632 -19.51 25.52 -9.23
C ARG A 632 -19.20 24.53 -10.33
N LEU A 633 -19.71 24.81 -11.52
CA LEU A 633 -19.42 24.05 -12.73
C LEU A 633 -18.24 24.73 -13.42
N LEU A 634 -17.10 24.04 -13.52
CA LEU A 634 -15.86 24.56 -14.07
C LEU A 634 -15.54 23.86 -15.39
N ALA A 635 -15.32 24.61 -16.47
CA ALA A 635 -14.87 24.07 -17.75
C ALA A 635 -13.55 23.29 -17.57
N ALA A 636 -13.50 22.07 -18.11
CA ALA A 636 -12.31 21.22 -18.06
C ALA A 636 -11.35 21.47 -19.24
N ASP A 637 -11.84 22.11 -20.31
CA ASP A 637 -11.10 22.46 -21.51
C ASP A 637 -11.68 23.71 -22.19
N CYS A 638 -10.93 24.25 -23.17
CA CYS A 638 -11.29 25.46 -23.90
C CYS A 638 -12.44 25.30 -24.92
N TYR A 639 -12.96 24.07 -25.08
CA TYR A 639 -14.11 23.79 -25.96
C TYR A 639 -15.43 23.74 -25.18
N SER A 640 -15.36 23.80 -23.85
CA SER A 640 -16.50 23.69 -22.95
C SER A 640 -17.15 25.06 -22.72
N HIS A 641 -18.47 25.13 -22.78
CA HIS A 641 -19.22 26.38 -22.71
C HIS A 641 -20.49 26.24 -21.86
N ILE A 642 -20.81 27.29 -21.10
CA ILE A 642 -22.04 27.41 -20.30
C ILE A 642 -22.85 28.57 -20.87
N GLU A 643 -24.11 28.31 -21.24
CA GLU A 643 -24.97 29.29 -21.88
C GLU A 643 -25.18 30.52 -20.98
N ASN A 644 -25.10 31.73 -21.55
CA ASN A 644 -25.20 33.01 -20.84
C ASN A 644 -24.11 33.25 -19.76
N CYS A 645 -23.01 32.51 -19.81
CA CYS A 645 -21.84 32.74 -18.97
C CYS A 645 -20.64 33.19 -19.82
N MET A 646 -20.04 34.34 -19.48
CA MET A 646 -18.80 34.81 -20.12
C MET A 646 -17.53 34.25 -19.45
N GLU A 647 -17.65 33.70 -18.24
CA GLU A 647 -16.55 33.09 -17.50
C GLU A 647 -16.46 31.58 -17.80
N GLU A 648 -15.28 30.99 -17.58
CA GLU A 648 -15.04 29.55 -17.75
C GLU A 648 -15.71 28.69 -16.64
N ASP A 649 -16.38 29.34 -15.68
CA ASP A 649 -17.07 28.71 -14.57
C ASP A 649 -18.42 29.37 -14.23
N LEU A 650 -19.38 28.56 -13.77
CA LEU A 650 -20.66 29.03 -13.22
C LEU A 650 -20.73 28.68 -11.74
N LEU A 651 -20.72 29.69 -10.88
CA LEU A 651 -20.94 29.54 -9.44
C LEU A 651 -22.43 29.66 -9.10
N VAL A 652 -22.99 28.62 -8.49
CA VAL A 652 -24.36 28.60 -7.96
C VAL A 652 -24.30 28.63 -6.43
N ASN A 653 -24.74 29.75 -5.83
CA ASN A 653 -24.94 29.82 -4.38
C ASN A 653 -26.32 29.26 -4.02
N LEU A 654 -26.43 28.58 -2.89
CA LEU A 654 -27.67 27.93 -2.39
C LEU A 654 -28.05 28.45 -0.98
N SER A 655 -27.76 29.73 -0.71
CA SER A 655 -28.30 30.45 0.44
C SER A 655 -29.83 30.60 0.35
N SER A 656 -30.50 30.95 1.44
CA SER A 656 -31.97 30.98 1.53
C SER A 656 -32.69 31.88 0.50
N ASP A 657 -31.96 32.80 -0.15
CA ASP A 657 -32.50 33.79 -1.10
C ASP A 657 -32.18 33.50 -2.58
N THR A 658 -31.82 32.26 -2.93
CA THR A 658 -31.35 31.94 -4.30
C THR A 658 -32.50 31.46 -5.20
N CYS A 659 -32.53 31.93 -6.46
CA CYS A 659 -33.52 31.49 -7.44
C CYS A 659 -33.31 30.05 -7.95
N PHE A 660 -32.10 29.49 -7.79
CA PHE A 660 -31.76 28.14 -8.27
C PHE A 660 -32.17 27.06 -7.25
N LYS A 661 -32.98 26.11 -7.66
CA LYS A 661 -33.58 25.04 -6.85
C LYS A 661 -33.16 23.65 -7.34
N SER A 662 -33.32 22.66 -6.48
CA SER A 662 -33.11 21.26 -6.89
C SER A 662 -34.07 20.90 -8.02
N GLY A 663 -33.55 20.26 -9.07
CA GLY A 663 -34.25 19.92 -10.31
C GLY A 663 -34.07 20.95 -11.43
N ASP A 664 -33.49 22.13 -11.15
CA ASP A 664 -33.24 23.15 -12.17
C ASP A 664 -32.23 22.67 -13.21
N THR A 665 -32.28 23.30 -14.38
CA THR A 665 -31.45 22.93 -15.54
C THR A 665 -30.41 24.01 -15.82
N ILE A 666 -29.16 23.59 -16.05
CA ILE A 666 -28.07 24.42 -16.57
C ILE A 666 -27.80 23.99 -18.01
N CYS A 667 -27.81 24.94 -18.93
CA CYS A 667 -27.43 24.68 -20.32
C CYS A 667 -25.92 24.79 -20.47
N ALA A 668 -25.26 23.70 -20.84
CA ALA A 668 -23.82 23.64 -21.00
C ALA A 668 -23.43 22.53 -21.99
N SER A 669 -22.33 22.70 -22.73
CA SER A 669 -21.79 21.69 -23.65
C SER A 669 -20.27 21.55 -23.46
N GLY A 670 -19.76 20.33 -23.58
CA GLY A 670 -18.34 20.01 -23.34
C GLY A 670 -18.09 19.25 -22.03
N ASN A 671 -16.90 19.45 -21.46
CA ASN A 671 -16.39 18.71 -20.31
C ASN A 671 -16.29 19.64 -19.09
N PHE A 672 -16.80 19.19 -17.94
CA PHE A 672 -16.84 20.00 -16.73
C PHE A 672 -16.35 19.26 -15.49
N TYR A 673 -15.67 19.97 -14.59
CA TYR A 673 -15.48 19.54 -13.21
C TYR A 673 -16.55 20.17 -12.32
N LEU A 674 -17.01 19.42 -11.33
CA LEU A 674 -17.91 19.94 -10.30
C LEU A 674 -17.10 20.32 -9.06
N CYS A 675 -17.23 21.55 -8.60
CA CYS A 675 -16.66 22.03 -7.34
C CYS A 675 -17.77 22.22 -6.31
N ILE A 676 -17.60 21.70 -5.09
CA ILE A 676 -18.63 21.60 -4.07
C ILE A 676 -18.16 22.34 -2.81
N GLU A 677 -18.94 23.32 -2.37
CA GLU A 677 -18.79 23.92 -1.05
C GLU A 677 -19.88 23.39 -0.12
N ALA A 678 -19.50 22.44 0.71
CA ALA A 678 -20.37 21.83 1.71
C ALA A 678 -19.67 21.78 3.06
N TYR A 679 -20.43 21.98 4.12
CA TYR A 679 -19.94 21.84 5.48
C TYR A 679 -20.96 21.10 6.32
N ASP A 680 -20.44 20.33 7.25
CA ASP A 680 -21.25 19.75 8.31
C ASP A 680 -21.25 20.64 9.55
N ARG A 681 -22.20 20.42 10.46
CA ARG A 681 -22.26 21.07 11.78
C ARG A 681 -22.79 20.08 12.78
N SER A 682 -22.24 20.10 13.99
CA SER A 682 -22.71 19.23 15.06
C SER A 682 -23.58 19.93 16.08
N CYS A 683 -24.47 19.18 16.74
CA CYS A 683 -25.30 19.70 17.82
C CYS A 683 -24.46 20.41 18.90
N GLY A 684 -24.81 21.66 19.21
CA GLY A 684 -24.13 22.46 20.23
C GLY A 684 -22.83 23.13 19.77
N SER A 685 -22.52 23.11 18.46
CA SER A 685 -21.40 23.84 17.86
C SER A 685 -21.87 24.64 16.63
N THR A 686 -21.33 25.85 16.45
CA THR A 686 -21.55 26.67 15.24
C THR A 686 -20.41 26.56 14.23
N GLU A 687 -19.39 25.76 14.54
CA GLU A 687 -18.22 25.59 13.67
C GLU A 687 -18.57 24.80 12.41
N ARG A 688 -17.84 25.09 11.34
CA ARG A 688 -17.95 24.36 10.08
C ARG A 688 -17.06 23.14 10.15
N ASN A 689 -17.66 21.96 10.11
CA ASN A 689 -16.97 20.69 10.07
C ASN A 689 -16.83 20.19 8.62
N GLY A 690 -15.85 19.33 8.37
CA GLY A 690 -15.75 18.60 7.10
C GLY A 690 -16.88 17.59 6.97
N VAL A 691 -17.38 17.38 5.75
CA VAL A 691 -18.38 16.34 5.49
C VAL A 691 -17.71 14.97 5.52
N TYR A 692 -18.33 14.00 6.19
CA TYR A 692 -17.79 12.64 6.30
C TYR A 692 -17.77 11.90 4.96
N ASP A 693 -18.86 11.93 4.21
CA ASP A 693 -18.98 11.24 2.93
C ASP A 693 -19.68 12.12 1.90
N THR A 694 -18.93 12.55 0.88
CA THR A 694 -19.44 13.33 -0.27
C THR A 694 -19.42 12.45 -1.50
N ARG A 695 -20.56 12.33 -2.20
CA ARG A 695 -20.68 11.58 -3.45
C ARG A 695 -21.33 12.44 -4.53
N VAL A 696 -20.88 12.26 -5.76
CA VAL A 696 -21.46 12.87 -6.96
C VAL A 696 -21.84 11.75 -7.90
N TYR A 697 -23.09 11.74 -8.32
CA TYR A 697 -23.61 10.83 -9.33
C TYR A 697 -23.95 11.59 -10.60
N VAL A 698 -23.73 10.95 -11.75
CA VAL A 698 -24.18 11.40 -13.06
C VAL A 698 -24.98 10.26 -13.68
N ASP A 699 -26.26 10.51 -13.99
CA ASP A 699 -27.19 9.48 -14.51
C ASP A 699 -27.21 8.21 -13.64
N ASP A 700 -27.21 8.39 -12.31
CA ASP A 700 -27.15 7.35 -11.27
C ASP A 700 -25.84 6.54 -11.17
N GLU A 701 -24.85 6.82 -12.01
CA GLU A 701 -23.50 6.27 -11.89
C GLU A 701 -22.62 7.13 -10.98
N LEU A 702 -21.82 6.49 -10.12
CA LEU A 702 -20.94 7.20 -9.18
C LEU A 702 -19.73 7.80 -9.91
N LEU A 703 -19.73 9.12 -10.09
CA LEU A 703 -18.62 9.87 -10.70
C LEU A 703 -17.47 10.11 -9.70
N PHE A 704 -17.82 10.54 -8.49
CA PHE A 704 -16.84 10.97 -7.49
C PHE A 704 -17.31 10.62 -6.10
N ARG A 705 -16.40 10.14 -5.25
CA ARG A 705 -16.63 9.95 -3.83
C ARG A 705 -15.43 10.38 -3.02
N PHE A 706 -15.64 11.20 -2.00
CA PHE A 706 -14.68 11.52 -0.96
C PHE A 706 -15.19 11.04 0.41
N ASN A 707 -14.46 10.13 1.04
CA ASN A 707 -14.82 9.46 2.29
C ASN A 707 -13.76 9.63 3.39
N ASN A 708 -14.14 10.31 4.48
CA ASN A 708 -13.28 10.64 5.61
C ASN A 708 -13.33 9.59 6.74
N ALA A 709 -13.16 8.30 6.42
CA ALA A 709 -13.06 7.24 7.43
C ALA A 709 -11.65 7.06 8.00
N SER A 710 -10.63 7.20 7.15
CA SER A 710 -9.22 7.04 7.54
C SER A 710 -8.28 7.64 6.50
N PHE A 711 -7.08 8.08 6.91
CA PHE A 711 -6.02 8.48 5.98
C PHE A 711 -4.61 8.36 6.58
N SER A 712 -3.59 8.28 5.71
CA SER A 712 -2.17 8.32 6.11
C SER A 712 -1.66 9.76 6.24
N PHE A 713 -0.87 10.06 7.27
CA PHE A 713 -0.25 11.38 7.45
C PHE A 713 0.62 11.81 6.27
N ASP A 714 1.31 10.87 5.63
CA ASP A 714 2.16 11.15 4.46
C ASP A 714 1.34 11.73 3.30
N ASN A 715 0.04 11.44 3.30
CA ASN A 715 -0.92 11.90 2.30
C ASN A 715 -1.61 13.21 2.72
N SER A 716 -1.30 13.80 3.87
CA SER A 716 -2.09 14.91 4.40
C SER A 716 -2.10 16.15 3.49
N ARG A 717 -0.97 16.41 2.82
CA ARG A 717 -0.82 17.55 1.91
C ARG A 717 -1.63 17.45 0.62
N TYR A 718 -2.16 16.26 0.31
CA TYR A 718 -3.15 16.09 -0.76
C TYR A 718 -4.44 16.88 -0.53
N ALA A 719 -4.68 17.41 0.68
CA ALA A 719 -5.73 18.40 0.93
C ALA A 719 -5.71 19.59 -0.06
N ASN A 720 -4.53 19.97 -0.57
CA ASN A 720 -4.41 21.05 -1.56
C ASN A 720 -4.81 20.65 -2.98
N ALA A 721 -4.79 19.36 -3.30
CA ALA A 721 -5.10 18.86 -4.63
C ALA A 721 -6.56 18.41 -4.78
N ILE A 722 -7.30 18.25 -3.69
CA ILE A 722 -8.73 17.94 -3.75
C ILE A 722 -9.62 19.17 -3.73
N ILE A 723 -9.02 20.34 -3.54
CA ILE A 723 -9.69 21.62 -3.62
C ILE A 723 -9.23 22.34 -4.86
N ASP A 724 -10.07 23.23 -5.40
CA ASP A 724 -9.55 24.24 -6.32
C ASP A 724 -8.68 25.22 -5.52
N TYR A 725 -7.38 24.95 -5.53
CA TYR A 725 -6.39 25.71 -4.78
C TYR A 725 -6.21 27.12 -5.34
N ALA A 726 -6.31 27.32 -6.66
CA ALA A 726 -6.21 28.63 -7.27
C ALA A 726 -7.41 29.50 -6.87
N TYR A 727 -8.62 28.93 -6.90
CA TYR A 727 -9.83 29.58 -6.43
C TYR A 727 -9.76 29.94 -4.94
N LEU A 728 -9.20 29.05 -4.11
CA LEU A 728 -8.95 29.33 -2.69
C LEU A 728 -8.00 30.53 -2.52
N GLN A 729 -6.88 30.60 -3.26
CA GLN A 729 -5.94 31.72 -3.15
C GLN A 729 -6.55 33.05 -3.61
N ARG A 730 -7.45 33.02 -4.61
CA ARG A 730 -8.11 34.22 -5.15
C ARG A 730 -9.26 34.72 -4.28
N THR A 731 -10.09 33.82 -3.76
CA THR A 731 -11.38 34.17 -3.13
C THR A 731 -11.45 33.88 -1.63
N GLY A 732 -10.55 33.04 -1.13
CA GLY A 732 -10.63 32.51 0.24
C GLY A 732 -11.68 31.41 0.45
N ARG A 733 -12.47 31.05 -0.58
CA ARG A 733 -13.48 29.98 -0.51
C ARG A 733 -12.85 28.63 -0.83
N ARG A 734 -13.18 27.61 -0.04
CA ARG A 734 -12.68 26.24 -0.22
C ARG A 734 -13.78 25.39 -0.85
N MET A 735 -13.52 24.89 -2.07
CA MET A 735 -14.45 24.01 -2.78
C MET A 735 -13.75 22.70 -3.15
N LEU A 736 -14.35 21.58 -2.76
CA LEU A 736 -13.92 20.23 -3.11
C LEU A 736 -14.26 19.98 -4.59
N TRP A 737 -13.28 19.70 -5.44
CA TRP A 737 -13.55 19.45 -6.87
C TRP A 737 -13.46 17.98 -7.25
N THR A 738 -14.11 17.62 -8.35
CA THR A 738 -14.09 16.25 -8.88
C THR A 738 -12.81 15.93 -9.66
N LYS A 739 -11.93 16.91 -9.94
CA LYS A 739 -10.72 16.71 -10.74
C LYS A 739 -9.78 15.65 -10.13
N GLN A 740 -9.38 14.69 -10.95
CA GLN A 740 -8.33 13.72 -10.60
C GLN A 740 -6.97 14.16 -11.13
N PHE A 741 -5.98 14.28 -10.23
CA PHE A 741 -4.58 14.56 -10.61
C PHE A 741 -3.79 13.27 -10.89
N PRO A 742 -2.86 13.24 -11.86
CA PRO A 742 -2.06 12.05 -12.19
C PRO A 742 -1.20 11.52 -11.03
N SER A 743 -0.63 12.42 -10.22
CA SER A 743 0.24 12.07 -9.08
C SER A 743 -0.52 11.64 -7.81
N PHE A 744 -1.84 11.69 -7.86
CA PHE A 744 -2.70 11.74 -6.69
C PHE A 744 -3.35 10.39 -6.39
N LYS A 745 -3.03 9.80 -5.25
CA LYS A 745 -3.66 8.56 -4.76
C LYS A 745 -3.97 8.69 -3.28
N LEU A 746 -5.27 8.79 -2.97
CA LEU A 746 -5.79 8.78 -1.61
C LEU A 746 -6.88 7.71 -1.52
N ASN A 747 -6.76 6.77 -0.58
CA ASN A 747 -7.73 5.67 -0.41
C ASN A 747 -9.16 6.17 -0.12
N SER A 748 -9.26 7.38 0.44
CA SER A 748 -10.52 8.08 0.70
C SER A 748 -11.24 8.57 -0.55
N LEU A 749 -10.62 8.49 -1.73
CA LEU A 749 -11.18 9.03 -2.97
C LEU A 749 -11.44 7.94 -4.00
N SER A 750 -12.57 8.05 -4.69
CA SER A 750 -12.93 7.22 -5.83
C SER A 750 -13.43 8.12 -6.96
N TYR A 751 -13.03 7.81 -8.18
CA TYR A 751 -13.34 8.56 -9.39
C TYR A 751 -13.79 7.58 -10.49
N SER A 752 -14.79 7.95 -11.28
CA SER A 752 -14.96 7.49 -12.67
C SER A 752 -14.56 8.62 -13.60
N ASP A 753 -14.11 8.30 -14.83
CA ASP A 753 -13.86 9.29 -15.90
C ASP A 753 -13.00 10.50 -15.50
N LYS A 754 -12.02 10.27 -14.59
CA LYS A 754 -11.16 11.32 -14.00
C LYS A 754 -11.94 12.47 -13.32
N GLY A 755 -13.21 12.21 -12.98
CA GLY A 755 -14.17 13.13 -12.38
C GLY A 755 -14.70 14.20 -13.33
N VAL A 756 -14.64 13.96 -14.64
CA VAL A 756 -15.17 14.83 -15.69
C VAL A 756 -16.64 14.50 -15.96
N ILE A 757 -17.47 15.53 -16.04
CA ILE A 757 -18.86 15.45 -16.50
C ILE A 757 -18.88 15.87 -17.97
N SER A 758 -19.05 14.91 -18.88
CA SER A 758 -19.17 15.19 -20.33
C SER A 758 -20.63 15.39 -20.72
N VAL A 759 -20.92 16.54 -21.32
CA VAL A 759 -22.26 16.95 -21.77
C VAL A 759 -22.22 17.14 -23.28
N GLU A 760 -22.77 16.17 -24.01
CA GLU A 760 -22.91 16.21 -25.46
C GLU A 760 -24.08 17.14 -25.86
N ASN A 761 -24.01 17.69 -27.07
CA ASN A 761 -25.09 18.54 -27.60
C ASN A 761 -26.43 17.78 -27.62
N ASN A 762 -27.51 18.43 -27.19
CA ASN A 762 -28.85 17.85 -27.03
C ASN A 762 -28.94 16.65 -26.07
N SER A 763 -27.90 16.38 -25.27
CA SER A 763 -27.98 15.38 -24.19
C SER A 763 -28.50 16.00 -22.89
N PHE A 764 -29.06 15.16 -22.03
CA PHE A 764 -29.45 15.51 -20.66
C PHE A 764 -28.65 14.65 -19.70
N LYS A 765 -27.99 15.28 -18.73
CA LYS A 765 -27.23 14.62 -17.67
C LYS A 765 -27.81 15.00 -16.31
N ARG A 766 -28.26 14.01 -15.53
CA ARG A 766 -28.75 14.22 -14.18
C ARG A 766 -27.59 14.18 -13.20
N VAL A 767 -27.27 15.31 -12.56
CA VAL A 767 -26.18 15.41 -11.59
C VAL A 767 -26.75 15.46 -10.18
N ARG A 768 -26.35 14.51 -9.34
CA ARG A 768 -26.82 14.40 -7.94
C ARG A 768 -25.64 14.46 -6.96
N ILE A 769 -25.68 15.44 -6.06
CA ILE A 769 -24.73 15.60 -4.96
C ILE A 769 -25.36 15.00 -3.69
N PHE A 770 -24.68 14.02 -3.10
CA PHE A 770 -25.09 13.33 -1.89
C PHE A 770 -24.06 13.62 -0.78
N LEU A 771 -24.54 14.08 0.37
CA LEU A 771 -23.74 14.39 1.55
C LEU A 771 -24.25 13.58 2.74
N CYS A 772 -23.34 13.00 3.51
CA CYS A 772 -23.66 12.22 4.71
C CYS A 772 -22.62 12.47 5.81
N ASP A 773 -23.06 12.57 7.06
CA ASP A 773 -22.21 12.60 8.26
C ASP A 773 -21.94 11.18 8.82
N GLU A 774 -21.21 11.06 9.93
CA GLU A 774 -20.91 9.80 10.61
C GLU A 774 -22.11 9.16 11.33
N LYS A 775 -23.22 9.90 11.50
CA LYS A 775 -24.45 9.47 12.19
C LYS A 775 -25.60 9.19 11.22
N ASP A 776 -25.31 9.11 9.92
CA ASP A 776 -26.27 8.89 8.84
C ASP A 776 -27.29 10.04 8.62
N ASN A 777 -27.02 11.26 9.13
CA ASN A 777 -27.76 12.45 8.71
C ASN A 777 -27.32 12.83 7.29
N ARG A 778 -28.29 13.09 6.40
CA ARG A 778 -28.06 13.16 4.95
C ARG A 778 -28.71 14.36 4.30
N GLN A 779 -28.08 14.84 3.23
CA GLN A 779 -28.66 15.80 2.30
C GLN A 779 -28.37 15.36 0.86
N GLU A 780 -29.38 15.49 0.00
CA GLU A 780 -29.25 15.32 -1.44
C GLU A 780 -29.65 16.60 -2.17
N PHE A 781 -28.92 16.93 -3.25
CA PHE A 781 -29.24 18.03 -4.14
C PHE A 781 -29.02 17.58 -5.58
N GLU A 782 -29.99 17.84 -6.45
CA GLU A 782 -29.96 17.37 -7.83
C GLU A 782 -30.21 18.52 -8.81
N PHE A 783 -29.55 18.50 -9.97
CA PHE A 783 -29.81 19.41 -11.08
C PHE A 783 -29.53 18.71 -12.41
N VAL A 784 -29.98 19.31 -13.51
CA VAL A 784 -29.82 18.74 -14.86
C VAL A 784 -28.86 19.59 -15.68
N LEU A 785 -27.91 18.96 -16.37
CA LEU A 785 -27.14 19.61 -17.43
C LEU A 785 -27.78 19.27 -18.77
N ARG A 786 -28.07 20.30 -19.58
CA ARG A 786 -28.62 20.16 -20.94
C ARG A 786 -27.61 20.66 -21.97
N GLY A 787 -27.24 19.80 -22.92
CA GLY A 787 -26.37 20.15 -24.04
C GLY A 787 -26.96 21.24 -24.93
N SER A 788 -26.33 22.42 -25.00
CA SER A 788 -26.74 23.51 -25.90
C SER A 788 -25.99 23.45 -27.25
N LEU A 789 -26.69 23.82 -28.33
CA LEU A 789 -26.15 23.84 -29.71
C LEU A 789 -25.35 25.12 -30.04
N GLN A 790 -25.33 26.10 -29.15
CA GLN A 790 -24.61 27.35 -29.40
C GLN A 790 -23.11 27.15 -29.19
N ASN A 791 -22.38 27.24 -30.30
CA ASN A 791 -20.95 27.44 -30.30
C ASN A 791 -20.63 28.77 -31.00
N PRO A 792 -20.78 29.94 -30.34
CA PRO A 792 -20.40 31.21 -30.93
C PRO A 792 -19.06 31.69 -30.35
N ASN A 793 -18.02 31.63 -31.18
CA ASN A 793 -16.87 32.56 -31.14
C ASN A 793 -15.91 32.56 -29.93
N ILE A 794 -15.52 31.40 -29.38
CA ILE A 794 -14.37 31.37 -28.44
C ILE A 794 -13.00 31.54 -29.16
N GLN A 795 -12.93 31.33 -30.48
CA GLN A 795 -11.70 31.59 -31.25
C GLN A 795 -11.31 33.09 -31.32
N LEU A 796 -12.24 34.03 -31.07
CA LEU A 796 -11.97 35.47 -31.17
C LEU A 796 -11.56 36.12 -29.82
N ILE A 797 -11.98 35.55 -28.69
CA ILE A 797 -11.70 36.13 -27.35
C ILE A 797 -10.31 35.71 -26.86
N ASN A 798 -9.89 34.46 -27.16
CA ASN A 798 -8.55 33.98 -26.79
C ASN A 798 -7.43 34.67 -27.58
N SER A 799 -7.72 35.15 -28.80
CA SER A 799 -6.79 35.94 -29.61
C SER A 799 -6.69 37.41 -29.18
N LEU A 800 -7.67 37.94 -28.43
CA LEU A 800 -7.63 39.31 -27.88
C LEU A 800 -6.93 39.40 -26.51
N ASN A 801 -7.06 38.38 -25.66
CA ASN A 801 -6.37 38.36 -24.35
C ASN A 801 -4.85 38.10 -24.46
N LEU A 802 -4.38 37.50 -25.56
CA LEU A 802 -2.95 37.36 -25.88
C LEU A 802 -2.27 38.68 -26.28
N LEU A 803 -3.04 39.76 -26.53
CA LEU A 803 -2.52 41.04 -27.01
C LEU A 803 -2.40 42.13 -25.92
N GLN A 804 -2.74 41.84 -24.65
CA GLN A 804 -2.77 42.88 -23.59
C GLN A 804 -1.68 42.82 -22.51
N ASN A 805 -0.69 41.93 -22.61
CA ASN A 805 0.48 41.96 -21.72
C ASN A 805 1.76 42.40 -22.45
N GLN A 806 1.74 43.63 -22.97
CA GLN A 806 2.96 44.40 -23.20
C GLN A 806 3.15 45.41 -22.07
N SER A 807 3.71 44.94 -20.96
CA SER A 807 4.42 45.83 -20.03
C SER A 807 5.65 45.11 -19.50
N GLY A 808 6.79 45.79 -19.62
CA GLY A 808 8.13 45.23 -19.60
C GLY A 808 8.53 44.48 -18.32
N GLU A 809 8.78 43.18 -18.47
CA GLU A 809 9.82 42.42 -17.79
C GLU A 809 10.02 41.13 -18.61
N LYS A 810 11.27 40.77 -18.94
CA LYS A 810 11.56 39.58 -19.75
C LYS A 810 11.32 38.35 -18.86
N LYS A 811 10.15 37.72 -18.97
CA LYS A 811 9.79 36.52 -18.21
C LYS A 811 10.19 35.26 -18.96
N GLU A 812 10.87 34.35 -18.27
CA GLU A 812 11.18 33.02 -18.77
C GLU A 812 10.12 32.04 -18.30
N THR A 813 9.71 31.11 -19.16
CA THR A 813 8.72 30.06 -18.81
C THR A 813 9.41 28.72 -18.78
N TYR A 814 9.17 27.95 -17.72
CA TYR A 814 9.74 26.63 -17.51
C TYR A 814 8.63 25.61 -17.23
N THR A 815 8.62 24.49 -17.94
CA THR A 815 7.69 23.38 -17.70
C THR A 815 8.27 22.44 -16.66
N LEU A 816 7.55 22.26 -15.54
CA LEU A 816 7.88 21.26 -14.54
C LEU A 816 7.08 19.98 -14.84
N LEU A 817 7.78 18.85 -15.00
CA LEU A 817 7.19 17.54 -15.19
C LEU A 817 6.90 16.86 -13.84
N TRP A 818 5.66 16.48 -13.57
CA TRP A 818 5.26 16.01 -12.24
C TRP A 818 5.92 14.69 -11.84
N ASN A 819 6.20 13.81 -12.81
CA ASN A 819 6.73 12.46 -12.58
C ASN A 819 8.26 12.37 -12.63
N LYS A 820 8.97 13.47 -12.88
CA LYS A 820 10.43 13.50 -12.99
C LYS A 820 11.07 14.42 -11.96
N ILE A 821 12.38 14.27 -11.80
CA ILE A 821 13.22 15.30 -11.20
C ILE A 821 13.34 16.41 -12.23
N ASN A 822 13.00 17.64 -11.83
CA ASN A 822 13.20 18.83 -12.66
C ASN A 822 14.37 19.63 -12.10
N GLU A 823 15.34 19.96 -12.93
CA GLU A 823 16.49 20.79 -12.59
C GLU A 823 16.50 22.00 -13.52
N ILE A 824 16.21 23.18 -12.97
CA ILE A 824 16.22 24.44 -13.69
C ILE A 824 17.41 25.25 -13.19
N THR A 825 18.25 25.71 -14.11
CA THR A 825 19.33 26.67 -13.82
C THR A 825 18.97 28.00 -14.46
N PHE A 826 18.87 29.04 -13.63
CA PHE A 826 18.57 30.40 -14.07
C PHE A 826 19.82 31.10 -14.61
N ALA A 827 19.65 32.25 -15.28
CA ALA A 827 20.73 32.99 -15.92
C ALA A 827 21.88 33.43 -14.97
N ASP A 828 21.59 33.70 -13.70
CA ASP A 828 22.59 34.03 -12.66
C ASP A 828 23.22 32.78 -12.01
N MET A 829 22.96 31.60 -12.58
CA MET A 829 23.38 30.29 -12.10
C MET A 829 22.78 29.87 -10.75
N SER A 830 21.77 30.57 -10.26
CA SER A 830 20.84 30.06 -9.24
C SER A 830 20.02 28.90 -9.82
N SER A 831 19.47 28.01 -8.98
CA SER A 831 18.75 26.85 -9.47
C SER A 831 17.55 26.43 -8.62
N LEU A 832 16.60 25.78 -9.28
CA LEU A 832 15.42 25.15 -8.68
C LEU A 832 15.45 23.66 -9.01
N THR A 833 15.42 22.81 -7.98
CA THR A 833 15.41 21.35 -8.14
C THR A 833 14.21 20.73 -7.44
N THR A 834 13.39 20.01 -8.20
CA THR A 834 12.24 19.26 -7.68
C THR A 834 12.54 17.76 -7.63
N LYS A 835 11.90 17.02 -6.72
CA LYS A 835 11.84 15.56 -6.77
C LYS A 835 10.63 15.11 -7.60
N ALA A 836 10.63 13.87 -8.08
CA ALA A 836 9.42 13.28 -8.64
C ALA A 836 8.24 13.38 -7.65
N LYS A 837 7.07 13.78 -8.18
CA LYS A 837 5.82 14.05 -7.46
C LYS A 837 5.90 15.22 -6.48
N SER A 838 6.71 16.24 -6.77
CA SER A 838 6.74 17.48 -5.98
C SER A 838 5.61 18.45 -6.36
N ILE A 839 5.05 18.30 -7.56
CA ILE A 839 3.86 18.99 -8.07
C ILE A 839 2.81 17.96 -8.45
N TYR A 840 1.57 18.40 -8.67
CA TYR A 840 0.43 17.48 -8.82
C TYR A 840 0.19 17.00 -10.25
N GLU A 841 0.51 17.83 -11.23
CA GLU A 841 0.43 17.62 -12.68
C GLU A 841 1.55 18.42 -13.36
N ASP A 842 1.77 18.21 -14.66
CA ASP A 842 2.74 19.02 -15.39
C ASP A 842 2.30 20.48 -15.33
N THR A 843 3.23 21.38 -15.03
CA THR A 843 2.88 22.78 -14.75
C THR A 843 3.95 23.71 -15.27
N ASP A 844 3.52 24.70 -16.06
CA ASP A 844 4.37 25.80 -16.47
C ASP A 844 4.50 26.81 -15.33
N ILE A 845 5.73 27.24 -15.07
CA ILE A 845 6.03 28.30 -14.11
C ILE A 845 6.74 29.44 -14.84
N GLU A 846 6.33 30.66 -14.52
CA GLU A 846 7.05 31.86 -14.93
C GLU A 846 8.19 32.15 -13.94
N HIS A 847 9.31 32.63 -14.45
CA HIS A 847 10.43 33.13 -13.67
C HIS A 847 10.84 34.53 -14.14
N SER A 848 11.09 35.39 -13.18
CA SER A 848 11.78 36.67 -13.40
C SER A 848 12.75 36.95 -12.26
N ALA A 849 13.77 37.77 -12.54
CA ALA A 849 14.76 38.16 -11.55
C ALA A 849 15.11 39.64 -11.68
N LYS A 850 15.26 40.33 -10.55
CA LYS A 850 15.72 41.72 -10.47
C LYS A 850 16.87 41.89 -9.49
N GLN A 851 17.66 42.95 -9.68
CA GLN A 851 18.82 43.21 -8.83
C GLN A 851 18.41 43.41 -7.36
N GLY A 852 18.99 42.63 -6.47
CA GLY A 852 18.88 42.80 -5.02
C GLY A 852 20.21 43.17 -4.38
N LYS A 853 20.19 43.35 -3.06
CA LYS A 853 21.36 43.77 -2.26
C LYS A 853 22.46 42.71 -2.23
N TYR A 854 22.11 41.48 -1.88
CA TYR A 854 23.07 40.37 -1.69
C TYR A 854 22.94 39.23 -2.72
N SER A 855 21.85 39.20 -3.47
CA SER A 855 21.59 38.26 -4.57
C SER A 855 20.60 38.91 -5.54
N MET A 856 20.34 38.26 -6.66
CA MET A 856 19.12 38.53 -7.42
C MET A 856 17.88 38.22 -6.56
N VAL A 857 16.79 38.94 -6.79
CA VAL A 857 15.48 38.69 -6.22
C VAL A 857 14.68 37.91 -7.26
N HIS A 858 14.48 36.62 -7.01
CA HIS A 858 13.81 35.70 -7.94
C HIS A 858 12.32 35.63 -7.62
N THR A 859 11.47 35.89 -8.60
CA THR A 859 10.05 35.52 -8.57
C THR A 859 9.90 34.22 -9.36
N ILE A 860 9.47 33.15 -8.69
CA ILE A 860 9.41 31.79 -9.24
C ILE A 860 8.00 31.26 -9.07
N GLY A 861 7.28 31.07 -10.19
CA GLY A 861 5.91 30.55 -10.25
C GLY A 861 4.87 31.43 -9.55
N ASP A 862 3.60 31.02 -9.68
CA ASP A 862 2.48 31.67 -9.02
C ASP A 862 2.09 30.96 -7.71
N LYS A 863 1.66 31.74 -6.70
CA LYS A 863 1.23 31.21 -5.39
C LYS A 863 -0.05 30.36 -5.45
N SER A 864 -0.82 30.45 -6.53
CA SER A 864 -1.98 29.61 -6.86
C SER A 864 -1.61 28.21 -7.33
N VAL A 865 -0.33 27.91 -7.57
CA VAL A 865 0.14 26.56 -7.87
C VAL A 865 0.63 25.89 -6.59
N PRO A 866 -0.07 24.84 -6.10
CA PRO A 866 0.33 24.19 -4.86
C PRO A 866 1.50 23.23 -5.09
N ILE A 867 2.49 23.29 -4.18
CA ILE A 867 3.59 22.33 -4.12
C ILE A 867 3.18 21.17 -3.19
N HIS A 868 3.40 19.93 -3.62
CA HIS A 868 3.16 18.72 -2.82
C HIS A 868 4.35 18.37 -1.93
N LYS A 869 5.57 18.28 -2.49
CA LYS A 869 6.81 18.01 -1.72
C LYS A 869 7.73 19.20 -1.83
N ALA A 870 8.43 19.51 -0.74
CA ALA A 870 9.32 20.66 -0.70
C ALA A 870 10.35 20.62 -1.84
N VAL A 871 10.54 21.76 -2.48
CA VAL A 871 11.42 21.97 -3.63
C VAL A 871 12.72 22.61 -3.13
N THR A 872 13.86 22.20 -3.68
CA THR A 872 15.15 22.78 -3.32
C THR A 872 15.40 24.03 -4.15
N LEU A 873 15.66 25.16 -3.49
CA LEU A 873 16.04 26.41 -4.09
C LEU A 873 17.47 26.77 -3.69
N ARG A 874 18.31 27.05 -4.69
CA ARG A 874 19.70 27.47 -4.53
C ARG A 874 19.82 28.88 -5.13
N ILE A 875 20.09 29.88 -4.28
CA ILE A 875 20.28 31.26 -4.73
C ILE A 875 21.76 31.61 -4.63
N ARG A 876 22.35 32.00 -5.76
CA ARG A 876 23.70 32.51 -5.83
C ARG A 876 23.77 33.94 -5.28
N TYR A 877 24.73 34.19 -4.41
CA TYR A 877 24.94 35.51 -3.82
C TYR A 877 26.11 36.27 -4.48
N ASN A 878 26.09 37.60 -4.37
CA ASN A 878 27.13 38.49 -4.88
C ASN A 878 28.24 38.74 -3.83
N ASP A 879 29.33 39.38 -4.24
CA ASP A 879 30.52 39.54 -3.38
C ASP A 879 30.26 40.37 -2.12
N ALA A 880 29.23 41.22 -2.12
CA ALA A 880 28.84 41.99 -0.93
C ALA A 880 28.38 41.11 0.25
N LEU A 881 27.98 39.85 0.01
CA LEU A 881 27.62 38.90 1.06
C LEU A 881 28.85 38.20 1.68
N ILE A 882 30.01 38.15 1.02
CA ILE A 882 31.17 37.35 1.47
C ILE A 882 31.56 37.61 2.94
N PRO A 883 31.61 38.88 3.42
CA PRO A 883 31.92 39.16 4.83
C PRO A 883 30.87 38.62 5.82
N PHE A 884 29.64 38.42 5.36
CA PHE A 884 28.47 38.04 6.16
C PHE A 884 27.98 36.62 5.89
N LYS A 885 28.76 35.76 5.23
CA LYS A 885 28.32 34.42 4.82
C LYS A 885 27.69 33.59 5.96
N ASN A 886 28.24 33.66 7.16
CA ASN A 886 27.73 32.91 8.32
C ASN A 886 26.41 33.47 8.88
N LYS A 887 25.99 34.65 8.40
CA LYS A 887 24.77 35.35 8.78
C LYS A 887 23.69 35.30 7.69
N ALA A 888 24.01 34.70 6.53
CA ALA A 888 23.14 34.67 5.38
C ALA A 888 21.99 33.66 5.50
N LEU A 889 20.82 34.01 4.96
CA LEU A 889 19.65 33.17 4.81
C LEU A 889 18.84 33.57 3.57
N VAL A 890 17.97 32.68 3.11
CA VAL A 890 16.92 32.99 2.15
C VAL A 890 15.73 33.61 2.89
N VAL A 891 15.17 34.66 2.29
CA VAL A 891 13.95 35.33 2.74
C VAL A 891 12.89 35.28 1.63
N SER A 892 11.63 35.10 2.03
CA SER A 892 10.48 35.25 1.14
C SER A 892 9.90 36.66 1.26
N HIS A 893 9.43 37.23 0.15
CA HIS A 893 8.83 38.57 0.10
C HIS A 893 7.28 38.49 0.08
N GLY A 894 6.65 39.28 0.96
CA GLY A 894 5.20 39.46 1.04
C GLY A 894 4.69 40.66 0.23
N LYS A 895 3.36 40.83 0.15
CA LYS A 895 2.69 41.87 -0.66
C LYS A 895 3.07 43.33 -0.27
N ASN A 896 3.59 43.55 0.94
CA ASN A 896 3.93 44.89 1.47
C ASN A 896 5.43 45.06 1.76
N GLY A 897 6.31 44.33 1.06
CA GLY A 897 7.76 44.37 1.30
C GLY A 897 8.21 43.70 2.60
N THR A 898 7.28 43.09 3.35
CA THR A 898 7.59 42.29 4.54
C THR A 898 8.41 41.07 4.14
N LYS A 899 9.50 40.82 4.87
CA LYS A 899 10.35 39.64 4.66
C LYS A 899 10.08 38.62 5.76
N ALA A 900 10.03 37.35 5.38
CA ALA A 900 10.00 36.24 6.32
C ALA A 900 11.17 35.31 6.06
N SER A 901 11.82 34.84 7.12
CA SER A 901 12.91 33.87 7.02
C SER A 901 12.37 32.55 6.46
N VAL A 902 13.00 32.08 5.37
CA VAL A 902 12.86 30.71 4.86
C VAL A 902 13.96 29.82 5.44
N GLY A 903 15.05 30.44 5.91
CA GLY A 903 16.23 29.77 6.45
C GLY A 903 17.27 29.46 5.37
N GLY A 904 17.88 28.29 5.46
CA GLY A 904 18.89 27.84 4.49
C GLY A 904 20.33 27.89 5.01
N LYS A 905 21.20 27.20 4.26
CA LYS A 905 22.63 27.00 4.56
C LYS A 905 23.49 27.44 3.40
N VAL A 906 24.64 28.05 3.70
CA VAL A 906 25.63 28.40 2.68
C VAL A 906 26.37 27.15 2.22
N VAL A 907 26.42 26.92 0.91
CA VAL A 907 27.15 25.84 0.25
C VAL A 907 27.89 26.41 -0.95
N GLY A 908 29.22 26.51 -0.86
CA GLY A 908 30.01 27.18 -1.88
C GLY A 908 29.63 28.67 -1.98
N ARG A 909 29.21 29.11 -3.18
CA ARG A 909 28.77 30.49 -3.47
C ARG A 909 27.25 30.68 -3.42
N ASP A 910 26.52 29.73 -2.84
CA ASP A 910 25.06 29.73 -2.84
C ASP A 910 24.47 29.56 -1.44
N VAL A 911 23.25 30.07 -1.25
CA VAL A 911 22.42 29.75 -0.10
C VAL A 911 21.34 28.76 -0.55
N VAL A 912 21.35 27.57 0.05
CA VAL A 912 20.44 26.47 -0.29
C VAL A 912 19.36 26.35 0.77
N CYS A 913 18.09 26.31 0.34
CA CYS A 913 16.92 26.13 1.21
C CYS A 913 15.88 25.21 0.56
N SER A 914 14.87 24.83 1.34
CA SER A 914 13.70 24.11 0.85
C SER A 914 12.48 25.02 0.92
N ILE A 915 11.80 25.19 -0.21
CA ILE A 915 10.57 25.98 -0.31
C ILE A 915 9.36 25.06 -0.44
N SER A 916 8.25 25.49 0.14
CA SER A 916 6.98 24.76 0.12
C SER A 916 5.88 25.49 -0.64
N ASN A 917 6.17 26.67 -1.19
CA ASN A 917 5.26 27.46 -2.02
C ASN A 917 6.08 28.17 -3.09
N PHE A 918 5.47 28.48 -4.23
CA PHE A 918 6.04 29.42 -5.19
C PHE A 918 5.94 30.86 -4.67
N GLY A 919 6.69 31.78 -5.29
CA GLY A 919 6.73 33.18 -4.89
C GLY A 919 8.09 33.84 -5.07
N THR A 920 8.31 34.93 -4.34
CA THR A 920 9.49 35.79 -4.48
C THR A 920 10.50 35.57 -3.36
N TYR A 921 11.75 35.29 -3.72
CA TYR A 921 12.84 34.88 -2.83
C TYR A 921 14.13 35.64 -3.11
N SER A 922 14.91 35.93 -2.07
CA SER A 922 16.27 36.48 -2.18
C SER A 922 17.14 36.08 -0.99
N VAL A 923 18.43 36.36 -1.05
CA VAL A 923 19.33 36.25 0.11
C VAL A 923 19.30 37.54 0.92
N ASP A 924 19.27 37.41 2.24
CA ASP A 924 19.46 38.50 3.21
C ASP A 924 20.35 38.03 4.37
N ILE A 925 20.70 38.94 5.28
CA ILE A 925 21.53 38.65 6.45
C ILE A 925 20.81 38.95 7.75
N ASP A 926 21.13 38.20 8.79
CA ASP A 926 20.71 38.52 10.16
C ASP A 926 21.93 38.71 11.07
N THR A 927 22.15 39.94 11.52
CA THR A 927 23.26 40.33 12.39
C THR A 927 22.81 40.86 13.75
N ILE A 928 21.50 40.95 13.97
CA ILE A 928 20.93 41.58 15.16
C ILE A 928 20.57 40.48 16.16
N PRO A 929 21.07 40.53 17.41
CA PRO A 929 20.74 39.52 18.41
C PRO A 929 19.28 39.65 18.91
N PRO A 930 18.70 38.53 19.41
CA PRO A 930 17.35 38.53 19.99
C PRO A 930 17.18 39.54 21.13
N ARG A 931 15.94 39.98 21.35
CA ARG A 931 15.56 40.91 22.41
C ARG A 931 14.74 40.21 23.51
N CYS A 932 14.92 40.64 24.75
CA CYS A 932 14.17 40.18 25.90
C CYS A 932 13.63 41.39 26.70
N LYS A 933 12.36 41.32 27.13
CA LYS A 933 11.73 42.34 27.99
C LYS A 933 10.95 41.66 29.14
N PRO A 934 10.99 42.18 30.37
CA PRO A 934 10.10 41.72 31.43
C PRO A 934 8.65 41.82 30.99
N HIS A 935 7.85 40.77 31.24
CA HIS A 935 6.44 40.76 30.84
C HIS A 935 5.50 41.02 32.02
N ASN A 936 5.67 40.24 33.09
CA ASN A 936 4.77 40.30 34.24
C ASN A 936 5.51 40.65 35.53
N PHE A 937 6.67 41.31 35.49
CA PHE A 937 7.40 41.75 36.68
C PHE A 937 8.24 42.99 36.37
N THR A 938 8.76 43.63 37.43
CA THR A 938 9.71 44.74 37.34
C THR A 938 10.96 44.35 38.12
N SER A 939 12.13 44.44 37.49
CA SER A 939 13.41 44.13 38.13
C SER A 939 13.62 45.00 39.39
N ASN A 940 14.21 44.44 40.44
CA ASN A 940 14.44 45.09 41.76
C ASN A 940 13.16 45.47 42.54
N LYS A 941 11.98 44.96 42.18
CA LYS A 941 10.76 45.10 42.99
C LYS A 941 10.27 43.73 43.51
N PRO A 942 9.68 43.66 44.71
CA PRO A 942 9.06 42.44 45.22
C PRO A 942 8.02 41.88 44.23
N LEU A 943 8.02 40.56 44.04
CA LEU A 943 6.95 39.87 43.35
C LEU A 943 5.65 40.03 44.15
N LYS A 944 4.55 40.32 43.46
CA LYS A 944 3.22 40.34 44.09
C LYS A 944 2.91 38.95 44.65
N SER A 945 2.40 38.88 45.89
CA SER A 945 2.15 37.64 46.63
C SER A 945 1.26 36.62 45.91
N ASN A 946 0.42 37.08 44.99
CA ASN A 946 -0.48 36.23 44.19
C ASN A 946 0.12 35.70 42.87
N ARG A 947 1.42 35.92 42.59
CA ARG A 947 2.04 35.48 41.34
C ARG A 947 2.62 34.07 41.43
N SER A 948 2.12 33.20 40.56
CA SER A 948 2.61 31.83 40.41
C SER A 948 3.72 31.67 39.37
N THR A 949 4.00 32.69 38.55
CA THR A 949 5.01 32.64 37.48
C THR A 949 5.76 33.97 37.28
N VAL A 950 6.99 33.87 36.80
CA VAL A 950 7.82 34.97 36.31
C VAL A 950 8.01 34.78 34.81
N ALA A 951 7.64 35.78 34.00
CA ALA A 951 7.67 35.68 32.55
C ALA A 951 8.40 36.87 31.91
N VAL A 952 9.14 36.57 30.85
CA VAL A 952 9.76 37.56 29.95
C VAL A 952 9.20 37.37 28.53
N LYS A 953 9.11 38.44 27.77
CA LYS A 953 8.79 38.39 26.33
C LYS A 953 10.09 38.39 25.54
N ILE A 954 10.24 37.39 24.67
CA ILE A 954 11.39 37.22 23.79
C ILE A 954 10.96 37.39 22.33
N SER A 955 11.83 37.99 21.52
CA SER A 955 11.55 38.25 20.11
C SER A 955 12.83 38.34 19.30
N ASP A 956 12.75 37.98 18.03
CA ASP A 956 13.82 38.11 17.04
C ASP A 956 13.34 38.96 15.84
N ASN A 957 14.26 39.60 15.11
CA ASN A 957 13.93 40.46 13.98
C ASN A 957 13.80 39.72 12.65
N LEU A 958 14.42 38.54 12.47
CA LEU A 958 14.42 37.87 11.17
C LEU A 958 14.58 36.35 11.25
N SER A 959 15.74 35.83 11.70
CA SER A 959 16.09 34.41 11.58
C SER A 959 15.36 33.50 12.58
N GLY A 960 14.74 34.09 13.60
CA GLY A 960 14.00 33.40 14.64
C GLY A 960 14.90 32.92 15.79
N ILE A 961 14.28 32.66 16.94
CA ILE A 961 15.00 32.20 18.14
C ILE A 961 15.35 30.72 17.99
N SER A 962 16.64 30.39 18.08
CA SER A 962 17.14 29.02 18.00
C SER A 962 17.27 28.38 19.39
N THR A 963 17.87 29.08 20.35
CA THR A 963 18.00 28.59 21.74
C THR A 963 17.62 29.67 22.74
N TYR A 964 17.09 29.22 23.88
CA TYR A 964 16.74 30.03 25.03
C TYR A 964 17.07 29.26 26.30
N ASN A 965 17.75 29.92 27.24
CA ASN A 965 18.10 29.33 28.52
C ASN A 965 17.85 30.34 29.64
N ALA A 966 17.33 29.85 30.76
CA ALA A 966 17.13 30.64 31.98
C ALA A 966 18.00 30.08 33.09
N TYR A 967 18.62 30.96 33.86
CA TYR A 967 19.43 30.62 35.02
C TYR A 967 18.98 31.46 36.22
N ILE A 968 18.80 30.81 37.37
CA ILE A 968 18.59 31.47 38.66
C ILE A 968 19.85 31.23 39.48
N ASP A 969 20.55 32.30 39.85
CA ASP A 969 21.83 32.24 40.57
C ASP A 969 22.81 31.23 39.95
N ASP A 970 23.03 31.39 38.64
CA ASP A 970 23.89 30.55 37.79
C ASP A 970 23.48 29.07 37.64
N LYS A 971 22.34 28.66 38.21
CA LYS A 971 21.76 27.33 38.02
C LYS A 971 20.71 27.35 36.93
N TRP A 972 20.83 26.44 35.95
CA TRP A 972 19.84 26.31 34.88
C TRP A 972 18.48 25.92 35.45
N VAL A 973 17.42 26.57 34.97
CA VAL A 973 16.04 26.24 35.33
C VAL A 973 15.19 26.06 34.08
N LEU A 974 14.18 25.19 34.20
CA LEU A 974 13.24 24.95 33.11
C LEU A 974 12.37 26.19 32.88
N ALA A 975 12.41 26.71 31.65
CA ALA A 975 11.58 27.81 31.23
C ALA A 975 10.68 27.37 30.06
N GLU A 976 9.38 27.42 30.27
CA GLU A 976 8.36 27.01 29.28
C GLU A 976 8.20 28.12 28.24
N TYR A 977 8.46 27.81 26.97
CA TYR A 977 8.32 28.78 25.89
C TYR A 977 6.97 28.67 25.19
N ASP A 978 6.14 29.71 25.33
CA ASP A 978 4.90 29.89 24.59
C ASP A 978 5.15 30.72 23.32
N GLY A 979 5.20 30.02 22.18
CA GLY A 979 5.44 30.62 20.88
C GLY A 979 4.34 31.58 20.41
N LYS A 980 3.10 31.46 20.90
CA LYS A 980 1.98 32.34 20.49
C LYS A 980 2.16 33.74 21.03
N SER A 981 2.52 33.84 22.31
CA SER A 981 2.70 35.12 22.99
C SER A 981 4.15 35.61 22.99
N GLY A 982 5.09 34.77 22.54
CA GLY A 982 6.53 35.01 22.61
C GLY A 982 7.01 35.08 24.05
N ARG A 983 6.39 34.35 24.97
CA ARG A 983 6.69 34.43 26.41
C ARG A 983 7.48 33.22 26.86
N LEU A 984 8.56 33.48 27.58
CA LEU A 984 9.34 32.48 28.30
C LEU A 984 8.92 32.54 29.78
N ILE A 985 8.35 31.44 30.29
CA ILE A 985 7.63 31.38 31.56
C ILE A 985 8.38 30.47 32.54
N ILE A 986 8.67 30.98 33.73
CA ILE A 986 9.35 30.26 34.82
C ILE A 986 8.39 30.18 35.99
N LYS A 987 8.26 29.00 36.61
CA LYS A 987 7.40 28.82 37.78
C LYS A 987 8.00 29.58 38.97
N ALA A 988 7.18 30.30 39.72
CA ALA A 988 7.64 31.05 40.88
C ALA A 988 8.25 30.13 41.96
N SER A 989 7.84 28.85 41.99
CA SER A 989 8.40 27.81 42.86
C SER A 989 9.90 27.57 42.68
N GLU A 990 10.49 27.94 41.53
CA GLU A 990 11.92 27.79 41.25
C GLU A 990 12.79 28.81 42.00
N PHE A 991 12.20 29.89 42.52
CA PHE A 991 12.90 30.91 43.31
C PHE A 991 12.74 30.59 44.79
N THR A 992 13.77 30.59 45.62
CA THR A 992 13.57 30.54 47.08
C THR A 992 13.09 31.91 47.61
N LYS A 993 12.78 32.04 48.92
CA LYS A 993 12.50 33.35 49.50
C LYS A 993 13.78 34.20 49.48
N GLY A 994 13.67 35.47 49.07
CA GLY A 994 14.81 36.39 49.03
C GLY A 994 15.11 36.93 47.64
N ARG A 995 16.34 37.43 47.46
CA ARG A 995 16.82 38.12 46.27
C ARG A 995 17.59 37.16 45.37
N HIS A 996 17.20 37.06 44.11
CA HIS A 996 17.73 36.14 43.11
C HIS A 996 18.11 36.85 41.81
N ASN A 997 19.16 36.40 41.14
CA ASN A 997 19.54 36.87 39.80
C ASN A 997 18.97 35.92 38.74
N LEU A 998 18.02 36.41 37.94
CA LEU A 998 17.48 35.72 36.78
C LEU A 998 18.26 36.15 35.52
N GLN A 999 19.02 35.23 34.94
CA GLN A 999 19.72 35.43 33.69
C GLN A 999 19.04 34.68 32.54
N ILE A 1000 18.73 35.40 31.46
CA ILE A 1000 18.16 34.84 30.22
C ILE A 1000 19.19 34.94 29.11
N ARG A 1001 19.59 33.80 28.53
CA ARG A 1001 20.49 33.72 27.38
C ARG A 1001 19.69 33.31 26.14
N LEU A 1002 19.77 34.10 25.08
CA LEU A 1002 19.07 33.86 23.82
C LEU A 1002 20.07 33.79 22.67
N THR A 1003 19.83 32.90 21.72
CA THR A 1003 20.58 32.81 20.46
C THR A 1003 19.61 32.59 19.31
N ASP A 1004 19.78 33.34 18.22
CA ASP A 1004 18.99 33.17 16.99
C ASP A 1004 19.54 32.05 16.08
N ALA A 1005 18.88 31.79 14.95
CA ALA A 1005 19.31 30.77 13.99
C ALA A 1005 20.59 31.13 13.21
N LYS A 1006 21.14 32.34 13.38
CA LYS A 1006 22.40 32.82 12.79
C LYS A 1006 23.47 33.10 13.83
N ALA A 1007 23.32 32.51 15.02
CA ALA A 1007 24.27 32.58 16.12
C ALA A 1007 24.53 34.00 16.66
N ASN A 1008 23.61 34.95 16.47
CA ASN A 1008 23.62 36.20 17.24
C ASN A 1008 23.06 35.90 18.63
N SER A 1009 23.81 36.29 19.67
CA SER A 1009 23.45 35.96 21.05
C SER A 1009 23.36 37.20 21.93
N SER A 1010 22.47 37.16 22.91
CA SER A 1010 22.28 38.21 23.91
C SER A 1010 22.02 37.59 25.28
N THR A 1011 22.49 38.26 26.33
CA THR A 1011 22.28 37.86 27.72
C THR A 1011 21.64 39.01 28.48
N PHE A 1012 20.55 38.71 29.19
CA PHE A 1012 19.80 39.68 29.98
C PHE A 1012 19.77 39.25 31.44
N ASN A 1013 20.02 40.18 32.36
CA ASN A 1013 20.00 39.91 33.80
C ASN A 1013 18.89 40.74 34.47
N TYR A 1014 18.12 40.10 35.34
CA TYR A 1014 17.04 40.71 36.10
C TYR A 1014 17.12 40.29 37.56
N VAL A 1015 16.81 41.21 38.48
CA VAL A 1015 16.76 40.89 39.91
C VAL A 1015 15.31 40.59 40.28
N ILE A 1016 15.09 39.38 40.80
CA ILE A 1016 13.80 38.91 41.31
C ILE A 1016 13.85 38.89 42.84
N ILE A 1017 12.85 39.48 43.49
CA ILE A 1017 12.70 39.45 44.95
C ILE A 1017 11.41 38.68 45.25
N ARG A 1018 11.53 37.46 45.78
CA ARG A 1018 10.39 36.59 46.12
C ARG A 1018 10.01 36.66 47.58
#